data_AF-A0A953D461-F1
#
_entry.id   AF-A0A953D461-F1
#
_cell.length_a   1.000
_cell.length_b   1.000
_cell.length_c   1.000
_cell.angle_alpha   90.00
_cell.angle_beta   90.00
_cell.angle_gamma   90.00
#
_symmetry.space_group_name_H-M   'P 1'
#
loop_
_entity.id
_entity.type
_entity.pdbx_description
1 polymer ?
#
loop_
_entity_poly.entity_id
_entity_poly.type
_entity_poly.pdbx_seq_one_letter_code
_entity_poly.pdbx_strand_id
1 'polypeptide(L)'
;MKIAILGSCVTRDMVQYLPKDVTLTLYAARSSLASLVAEPVHVDENAIQGEHAFNRRAVYWDMMKLFWDKLALAKPDVLVVDFIDERFDLWKKGEQVVTRSNYLSLSGVEPSLLSEFELVRRESSQAHDLWKRSCDRFVQRLSSLCGQVILHRAVWAEAYYEDGQVREFNAKDRQIARSANTWLNEYYDYFEAVLPAVSEVRVPDKFCVSNYAHKWGRDFFHYGEAYYQRLADMVGPHLRSISSKLRESRVMTLQENIFQSSVERYDEARSLVRWPSVKYEWNSLQEFLVTEVIGSGIHTILLDDALLDIYIDIKKHAPAYVYLHGNCPRGSGFKLPVFSGSNVLGSLNVTKIVPSDPVLLMDESLELSWHAGSATCNIQTAYKAIFEKVFTWAAASEVVFWGGSGGGFAALYYSYFFAGSTALVWNPQTTILSYLPDAVGRYLTVAFGKTLDDGPQVFGDIEHDVARLYREGYRNRIIYIQNDEDWHVASHLVPLLEAVGVDSKRVLSASFEGLAAPNFYLFFGNFSKDHDPPSNREIHCALAECFSVHGNPSEFVFSRLINCRHCGSAAPKWLVDALVERRVEFFRVDWPHFRADPVLDIGAPYKVVLSTGLSVQASADGGVDWRMEFERDISSNIHDFYSLSHVGRLLCAYEELANPALLDAALDILRSFTAFIRDPDALKLIMTNRGYSSADHSMSIRANVLVKLFQVIGADEARRTVNRSLLESAASHLWDIGDFLADPANIYPSNHGIMACLTLAQVANAFGRLKYISEQYLRQASTSLMRLIKTSFDRDGWANENTVGYHSFILRLLRDYLEYCTRNSLGADEIKDIRGYLERGEQALSFCVRQDGSIPPIGDSPLYRPKITSINHSKLFAESGFLIVKDELLYLSLVCGSRSDNHKQVDDSSLTLHYGGEDLIIDGGSYCYDSTDPFRKYLVSFRGHSGLFSEAVADLSAKAYLHQRKYASIEEFADTADGRFAKARYGHGVDNIECERRVLVDHSGGVLIADRARADNPASLFYQSFMLAPHLKLVANTGSELVFEGERYGIVIAQFRAAECLVEHGQTEPKVAGWCSINWREKESTHQVRFLQQGGSAHYLTKVQVYERQKGLRGSEVSRHPSGRAVARLYA
;
A
#
# COMPACT_ATOMS: atom_id res chain seq x y z
N MET A 1 28.18 11.73 42.47
CA MET A 1 28.43 13.18 42.43
C MET A 1 29.84 13.46 42.94
N LYS A 2 30.69 14.15 42.19
CA LYS A 2 32.05 14.53 42.58
C LYS A 2 32.07 15.96 43.10
N ILE A 3 32.50 16.15 44.34
CA ILE A 3 32.66 17.50 44.91
C ILE A 3 34.14 17.82 45.14
N ALA A 4 34.48 19.09 45.06
CA ALA A 4 35.74 19.65 45.54
C ALA A 4 35.45 20.65 46.65
N ILE A 5 36.39 20.79 47.59
CA ILE A 5 36.33 21.79 48.66
C ILE A 5 37.58 22.65 48.58
N LEU A 6 37.38 23.97 48.49
CA LEU A 6 38.41 24.97 48.76
C LEU A 6 38.04 25.69 50.05
N GLY A 7 38.76 25.42 51.13
CA GLY A 7 38.46 26.03 52.42
C GLY A 7 38.98 25.20 53.57
N SER A 8 38.36 25.37 54.73
CA SER A 8 38.87 24.86 55.99
C SER A 8 38.29 23.49 56.36
N CYS A 9 38.76 22.96 57.50
CA CYS A 9 38.21 21.75 58.10
C CYS A 9 36.72 21.86 58.42
N VAL A 10 36.18 23.08 58.52
CA VAL A 10 34.78 23.36 58.80
C VAL A 10 33.87 22.82 57.69
N THR A 11 34.20 23.08 56.42
CA THR A 11 33.42 22.57 55.29
C THR A 11 33.68 21.09 55.07
N ARG A 12 34.93 20.64 55.25
CA ARG A 12 35.30 19.23 55.06
C ARG A 12 34.59 18.29 56.03
N ASP A 13 34.40 18.69 57.30
CA ASP A 13 33.78 17.84 58.31
C ASP A 13 32.28 17.58 58.04
N MET A 14 31.63 18.35 57.17
CA MET A 14 30.31 18.04 56.62
C MET A 14 30.28 16.70 55.86
N VAL A 15 31.37 16.33 55.19
CA VAL A 15 31.40 15.23 54.20
C VAL A 15 30.97 13.90 54.80
N GLN A 16 31.23 13.68 56.10
CA GLN A 16 30.80 12.46 56.81
C GLN A 16 29.28 12.31 56.96
N TYR A 17 28.53 13.41 56.78
CA TYR A 17 27.08 13.45 56.83
C TYR A 17 26.42 13.56 55.44
N LEU A 18 27.22 13.67 54.37
CA LEU A 18 26.69 13.67 53.00
C LEU A 18 26.28 12.25 52.58
N PRO A 19 25.35 12.12 51.61
CA PRO A 19 24.99 10.84 51.01
C PRO A 19 26.20 10.07 50.47
N LYS A 20 26.17 8.73 50.53
CA LYS A 20 27.29 7.85 50.15
C LYS A 20 27.70 7.95 48.67
N ASP A 21 26.81 8.42 47.81
CA ASP A 21 27.03 8.63 46.38
C ASP A 21 27.72 9.97 46.06
N VAL A 22 28.02 10.78 47.08
CA VAL A 22 28.85 11.98 46.99
C VAL A 22 30.30 11.63 47.32
N THR A 23 31.21 11.89 46.39
CA THR A 23 32.65 11.63 46.55
C THR A 23 33.41 12.95 46.60
N LEU A 24 34.16 13.16 47.69
CA LEU A 24 35.13 14.26 47.78
C LEU A 24 36.36 13.93 46.94
N THR A 25 36.53 14.63 45.82
CA THR A 25 37.61 14.39 44.85
C THR A 25 38.82 15.29 45.07
N LEU A 26 38.62 16.45 45.67
CA LEU A 26 39.68 17.39 46.01
C LEU A 26 39.35 18.13 47.31
N TYR A 27 40.33 18.24 48.19
CA TYR A 27 40.28 19.11 49.36
C TYR A 27 41.56 19.95 49.41
N ALA A 28 41.41 21.24 49.17
CA ALA A 28 42.46 22.24 49.30
C ALA A 28 42.13 23.16 50.47
N ALA A 29 43.11 23.35 51.36
CA ALA A 29 42.95 24.10 52.60
C ALA A 29 44.24 24.82 52.96
N ARG A 30 44.14 25.78 53.88
CA ARG A 30 45.24 26.61 54.38
C ARG A 30 45.86 27.52 53.32
N SER A 31 45.07 27.86 52.31
CA SER A 31 45.42 28.80 51.27
C SER A 31 44.41 29.94 51.24
N SER A 32 44.91 31.16 51.35
CA SER A 32 44.15 32.37 51.04
C SER A 32 43.95 32.47 49.53
N LEU A 33 42.80 32.99 49.11
CA LEU A 33 42.52 33.33 47.71
C LEU A 33 43.60 34.23 47.12
N ALA A 34 44.13 35.17 47.90
CA ALA A 34 45.22 36.05 47.48
C ALA A 34 46.50 35.28 47.11
N SER A 35 46.78 34.19 47.83
CA SER A 35 47.89 33.30 47.51
C SER A 35 47.61 32.47 46.26
N LEU A 36 46.39 31.93 46.08
CA LEU A 36 46.08 30.98 45.01
C LEU A 36 46.21 31.54 43.59
N VAL A 37 46.06 32.85 43.43
CA VAL A 37 46.22 33.51 42.13
C VAL A 37 47.57 34.20 41.98
N ALA A 38 48.40 34.27 43.02
CA ALA A 38 49.72 34.88 42.94
C ALA A 38 50.73 34.02 42.17
N GLU A 39 51.90 34.59 41.86
CA GLU A 39 53.01 33.84 41.28
C GLU A 39 53.57 32.81 42.29
N PRO A 40 54.04 31.63 41.82
CA PRO A 40 54.56 30.59 42.69
C PRO A 40 55.88 30.99 43.36
N VAL A 41 56.06 30.53 44.60
CA VAL A 41 57.35 30.52 45.29
C VAL A 41 57.87 29.09 45.23
N HIS A 42 58.89 28.86 44.42
CA HIS A 42 59.43 27.52 44.22
C HIS A 42 60.09 27.00 45.49
N VAL A 43 59.65 25.81 45.92
CA VAL A 43 60.18 25.09 47.07
C VAL A 43 60.18 23.60 46.73
N ASP A 44 61.17 22.86 47.22
CA ASP A 44 61.15 21.40 47.14
C ASP A 44 60.21 20.85 48.23
N GLU A 45 59.25 19.99 47.85
CA GLU A 45 58.32 19.37 48.79
C GLU A 45 59.06 18.61 49.91
N ASN A 46 60.24 18.05 49.63
CA ASN A 46 61.05 17.33 50.61
C ASN A 46 61.72 18.25 51.65
N ALA A 47 61.90 19.53 51.32
CA ALA A 47 62.47 20.52 52.24
C ALA A 47 61.44 21.00 53.27
N ILE A 48 60.15 20.77 53.05
CA ILE A 48 59.06 21.19 53.92
C ILE A 48 58.93 20.18 55.06
N GLN A 49 59.24 20.62 56.27
CA GLN A 49 59.01 19.82 57.47
C GLN A 49 57.51 19.82 57.82
N GLY A 50 57.02 18.71 58.35
CA GLY A 50 55.62 18.64 58.76
C GLY A 50 55.29 17.29 59.37
N GLU A 51 54.57 17.34 60.50
CA GLU A 51 54.17 16.17 61.30
C GLU A 51 53.38 15.13 60.49
N HIS A 52 52.59 15.59 59.51
CA HIS A 52 51.79 14.74 58.63
C HIS A 52 51.94 15.12 57.16
N ALA A 53 51.76 14.14 56.27
CA ALA A 53 51.81 14.34 54.82
C ALA A 53 50.84 15.42 54.32
N PHE A 54 49.68 15.56 54.98
CA PHE A 54 48.72 16.63 54.68
C PHE A 54 49.31 18.03 54.92
N ASN A 55 50.04 18.23 56.02
CA ASN A 55 50.61 19.53 56.38
C ASN A 55 51.64 19.96 55.35
N ARG A 56 52.55 19.05 54.97
CA ARG A 56 53.56 19.29 53.93
C ARG A 56 52.91 19.63 52.59
N ARG A 57 51.90 18.85 52.20
CA ARG A 57 51.15 19.05 50.94
C ARG A 57 50.42 20.39 50.89
N ALA A 58 49.81 20.82 51.99
CA ALA A 58 49.10 22.10 52.04
C ALA A 58 50.06 23.28 51.83
N VAL A 59 51.23 23.26 52.48
CA VAL A 59 52.28 24.27 52.28
C VAL A 59 52.80 24.23 50.84
N TYR A 60 53.11 23.04 50.32
CA TYR A 60 53.62 22.87 48.97
C TYR A 60 52.63 23.37 47.91
N TRP A 61 51.35 23.00 48.04
CA TRP A 61 50.31 23.42 47.09
C TRP A 61 50.05 24.92 47.11
N ASP A 62 50.13 25.56 48.29
CA ASP A 62 50.01 27.01 48.41
C ASP A 62 51.21 27.74 47.77
N MET A 63 52.43 27.28 48.04
CA MET A 63 53.65 27.90 47.49
C MET A 63 53.75 27.70 45.97
N MET A 64 53.44 26.51 45.47
CA MET A 64 53.51 26.16 44.04
C MET A 64 52.22 26.45 43.26
N LYS A 65 51.17 27.00 43.89
CA LYS A 65 49.90 27.40 43.25
C LYS A 65 49.13 26.26 42.57
N LEU A 66 49.32 25.04 43.06
CA LEU A 66 48.84 23.82 42.40
C LEU A 66 47.33 23.59 42.49
N PHE A 67 46.60 24.41 43.26
CA PHE A 67 45.15 24.28 43.40
C PHE A 67 44.44 24.15 42.04
N TRP A 68 44.80 24.99 41.08
CA TRP A 68 44.16 25.03 39.77
C TRP A 68 44.38 23.75 38.95
N ASP A 69 45.61 23.24 38.93
CA ASP A 69 45.94 21.99 38.25
C ASP A 69 45.23 20.80 38.91
N LYS A 70 45.18 20.80 40.25
CA LYS A 70 44.45 19.77 40.99
C LYS A 70 42.94 19.86 40.79
N LEU A 71 42.38 21.07 40.68
CA LEU A 71 40.97 21.29 40.40
C LEU A 71 40.61 20.81 38.98
N ALA A 72 41.43 21.17 37.99
CA ALA A 72 41.27 20.73 36.60
C ALA A 72 41.37 19.20 36.46
N LEU A 73 42.27 18.56 37.21
CA LEU A 73 42.40 17.10 37.22
C LEU A 73 41.22 16.42 37.94
N ALA A 74 40.76 16.98 39.06
CA ALA A 74 39.68 16.41 39.85
C ALA A 74 38.33 16.43 39.12
N LYS A 75 38.13 17.41 38.20
CA LYS A 75 36.89 17.62 37.44
C LYS A 75 35.63 17.52 38.33
N PRO A 76 35.54 18.33 39.41
CA PRO A 76 34.39 18.27 40.29
C PRO A 76 33.13 18.80 39.60
N ASP A 77 32.01 18.17 39.90
CA ASP A 77 30.68 18.63 39.49
C ASP A 77 30.29 19.91 40.26
N VAL A 78 30.75 20.04 41.51
CA VAL A 78 30.50 21.20 42.39
C VAL A 78 31.75 21.54 43.20
N LEU A 79 32.10 22.83 43.26
CA LEU A 79 33.10 23.37 44.18
C LEU A 79 32.41 24.04 45.38
N VAL A 80 32.72 23.59 46.60
CA VAL A 80 32.27 24.26 47.84
C VAL A 80 33.39 25.11 48.41
N VAL A 81 33.12 26.39 48.67
CA VAL A 81 34.12 27.37 49.11
C VAL A 81 33.75 27.95 50.48
N ASP A 82 34.72 28.06 51.40
CA ASP A 82 34.62 28.87 52.63
C ASP A 82 35.85 29.73 52.85
N PHE A 83 35.71 30.78 53.67
CA PHE A 83 36.79 31.76 53.89
C PHE A 83 37.39 31.72 55.31
N ILE A 84 37.20 30.65 56.08
CA ILE A 84 37.79 30.55 57.43
C ILE A 84 39.33 30.53 57.39
N ASP A 85 39.92 30.05 56.29
CA ASP A 85 41.38 30.10 56.08
C ASP A 85 41.90 31.50 55.74
N GLU A 86 41.03 32.47 55.47
CA GLU A 86 41.43 33.88 55.37
C GLU A 86 41.82 34.48 56.73
N ARG A 87 41.78 33.72 57.83
CA ARG A 87 42.32 34.16 59.12
C ARG A 87 43.83 34.33 59.15
N PHE A 88 44.55 33.74 58.19
CA PHE A 88 46.01 33.78 58.18
C PHE A 88 46.55 35.10 57.66
N ASP A 89 47.66 35.55 58.25
CA ASP A 89 48.51 36.58 57.67
C ASP A 89 49.08 36.12 56.31
N LEU A 90 49.64 37.04 55.53
CA LEU A 90 50.24 36.75 54.23
C LEU A 90 51.70 37.20 54.17
N TRP A 91 52.53 36.46 53.45
CA TRP A 91 53.85 36.92 53.03
C TRP A 91 53.77 37.43 51.59
N LYS A 92 54.32 38.61 51.31
CA LYS A 92 54.28 39.21 49.96
C LYS A 92 55.64 39.73 49.51
N LYS A 93 56.02 39.43 48.26
CA LYS A 93 57.18 40.03 47.57
C LYS A 93 56.86 40.18 46.09
N GLY A 94 56.73 41.41 45.61
CA GLY A 94 56.24 41.66 44.24
C GLY A 94 54.85 41.04 44.03
N GLU A 95 54.74 40.20 42.99
CA GLU A 95 53.55 39.42 42.60
C GLU A 95 53.45 38.04 43.28
N GLN A 96 54.44 37.67 44.09
CA GLN A 96 54.41 36.44 44.88
C GLN A 96 53.71 36.71 46.22
N VAL A 97 52.72 35.89 46.54
CA VAL A 97 51.98 35.92 47.82
C VAL A 97 51.91 34.49 48.35
N VAL A 98 52.18 34.29 49.63
CA VAL A 98 52.09 32.98 50.30
C VAL A 98 51.26 33.12 51.57
N THR A 99 50.38 32.15 51.81
CA THR A 99 49.55 32.13 53.01
C THR A 99 50.41 31.73 54.21
N ARG A 100 50.47 32.59 55.24
CA ARG A 100 51.18 32.30 56.49
C ARG A 100 50.37 31.37 57.40
N SER A 101 50.12 30.16 56.90
CA SER A 101 49.42 29.13 57.66
C SER A 101 50.27 28.62 58.83
N ASN A 102 49.61 28.05 59.84
CA ASN A 102 50.32 27.41 60.96
C ASN A 102 51.27 26.30 60.48
N TYR A 103 50.97 25.64 59.36
CA TYR A 103 51.85 24.61 58.79
C TYR A 103 53.08 25.22 58.13
N LEU A 104 52.96 26.36 57.47
CA LEU A 104 54.11 27.10 56.95
C LEU A 104 55.00 27.58 58.10
N SER A 105 54.42 28.07 59.19
CA SER A 105 55.20 28.50 60.37
C SER A 105 55.99 27.38 61.03
N LEU A 106 55.53 26.13 60.88
CA LEU A 106 56.19 24.94 61.42
C LEU A 106 57.01 24.17 60.37
N SER A 107 57.11 24.70 59.15
CA SER A 107 57.67 23.98 58.00
C SER A 107 59.19 23.96 57.94
N GLY A 108 59.86 24.79 58.74
CA GLY A 108 61.30 25.03 58.63
C GLY A 108 61.73 25.83 57.39
N VAL A 109 60.84 26.07 56.41
CA VAL A 109 61.17 26.82 55.18
C VAL A 109 60.75 28.29 55.22
N GLU A 110 59.86 28.68 56.14
CA GLU A 110 59.43 30.08 56.28
C GLU A 110 60.62 31.03 56.55
N PRO A 111 61.52 30.79 57.53
CA PRO A 111 62.60 31.72 57.83
C PRO A 111 63.67 31.79 56.72
N SER A 112 63.85 30.72 55.95
CA SER A 112 64.91 30.62 54.93
C SER A 112 64.48 31.16 53.57
N LEU A 113 63.22 30.94 53.17
CA LEU A 113 62.72 31.35 51.84
C LEU A 113 61.96 32.67 51.85
N LEU A 114 61.38 33.06 53.00
CA LEU A 114 60.48 34.21 53.08
C LEU A 114 61.04 35.38 53.91
N SER A 115 62.33 35.34 54.29
CA SER A 115 62.99 36.40 55.06
C SER A 115 62.96 37.78 54.38
N GLU A 116 62.92 37.81 53.05
CA GLU A 116 62.83 39.04 52.24
C GLU A 116 61.38 39.40 51.84
N PHE A 117 60.37 38.67 52.33
CA PHE A 117 58.97 38.96 52.06
C PHE A 117 58.41 39.89 53.15
N GLU A 118 57.50 40.77 52.77
CA GLU A 118 56.77 41.64 53.68
C GLU A 118 55.65 40.85 54.36
N LEU A 119 55.54 40.98 55.69
CA LEU A 119 54.42 40.41 56.45
C LEU A 119 53.20 41.32 56.35
N VAL A 120 52.21 40.90 55.57
CA VAL A 120 50.92 41.57 55.46
C VAL A 120 49.96 40.97 56.50
N ARG A 121 49.70 41.73 57.56
CA ARG A 121 48.79 41.30 58.64
C ARG A 121 47.35 41.25 58.15
N ARG A 122 46.60 40.21 58.53
CA ARG A 122 45.22 40.00 58.04
C ARG A 122 44.29 41.18 58.35
N GLU A 123 44.45 41.82 59.50
CA GLU A 123 43.62 42.96 59.92
C GLU A 123 44.01 44.28 59.23
N SER A 124 45.00 44.29 58.34
CA SER A 124 45.40 45.49 57.61
C SER A 124 44.51 45.75 56.40
N SER A 125 44.27 47.03 56.07
CA SER A 125 43.60 47.41 54.83
C SER A 125 44.29 46.86 53.58
N GLN A 126 45.63 46.78 53.61
CA GLN A 126 46.46 46.20 52.55
C GLN A 126 46.08 44.73 52.27
N ALA A 127 45.77 43.94 53.31
CA ALA A 127 45.31 42.56 53.14
C ALA A 127 43.92 42.49 52.48
N HIS A 128 42.99 43.33 52.92
CA HIS A 128 41.62 43.37 52.40
C HIS A 128 41.56 43.82 50.93
N ASP A 129 42.35 44.84 50.56
CA ASP A 129 42.45 45.33 49.17
C ASP A 129 43.15 44.32 48.25
N LEU A 130 44.15 43.60 48.77
CA LEU A 130 44.80 42.51 48.04
C LEU A 130 43.83 41.35 47.81
N TRP A 131 43.03 41.01 48.82
CA TRP A 131 42.05 39.94 48.73
C TRP A 131 40.97 40.24 47.69
N LYS A 132 40.37 41.45 47.69
CA LYS A 132 39.31 41.83 46.73
C LYS A 132 39.79 41.74 45.27
N ARG A 133 40.96 42.29 44.96
CA ARG A 133 41.57 42.19 43.61
C ARG A 133 41.89 40.74 43.22
N SER A 134 42.28 39.92 44.19
CA SER A 134 42.57 38.51 43.96
C SER A 134 41.31 37.69 43.76
N CYS A 135 40.21 38.06 44.43
CA CYS A 135 38.89 37.46 44.27
C CYS A 135 38.38 37.63 42.83
N ASP A 136 38.52 38.83 42.24
CA ASP A 136 38.14 39.07 40.84
C ASP A 136 38.89 38.13 39.88
N ARG A 137 40.21 38.01 40.05
CA ARG A 137 41.06 37.11 39.26
C ARG A 137 40.72 35.64 39.49
N PHE A 138 40.40 35.29 40.72
CA PHE A 138 40.01 33.93 41.08
C PHE A 138 38.71 33.54 40.39
N VAL A 139 37.68 34.39 40.46
CA VAL A 139 36.38 34.15 39.80
C VAL A 139 36.54 34.04 38.28
N GLN A 140 37.34 34.93 37.68
CA GLN A 140 37.65 34.89 36.25
C GLN A 140 38.31 33.57 35.83
N ARG A 141 39.25 33.04 36.63
CA ARG A 141 39.88 31.75 36.34
C ARG A 141 38.94 30.58 36.61
N LEU A 142 38.14 30.68 37.67
CA LEU A 142 37.21 29.62 38.11
C LEU A 142 36.08 29.38 37.10
N SER A 143 35.54 30.43 36.47
CA SER A 143 34.44 30.32 35.49
C SER A 143 34.78 29.41 34.29
N SER A 144 36.07 29.21 34.01
CA SER A 144 36.54 28.30 32.95
C SER A 144 36.68 26.84 33.39
N LEU A 145 36.70 26.55 34.70
CA LEU A 145 37.09 25.25 35.26
C LEU A 145 35.97 24.53 36.01
N CYS A 146 34.97 25.25 36.53
CA CYS A 146 33.85 24.65 37.26
C CYS A 146 32.55 25.42 36.99
N GLY A 147 31.48 24.68 36.68
CA GLY A 147 30.19 25.27 36.30
C GLY A 147 29.29 25.67 37.49
N GLN A 148 29.52 25.10 38.68
CA GLN A 148 28.74 25.44 39.88
C GLN A 148 29.64 25.61 41.11
N VAL A 149 29.40 26.71 41.83
CA VAL A 149 30.05 27.02 43.11
C VAL A 149 28.99 27.13 44.21
N ILE A 150 29.24 26.50 45.35
CA ILE A 150 28.48 26.68 46.59
C ILE A 150 29.35 27.48 47.57
N LEU A 151 28.86 28.62 48.04
CA LEU A 151 29.53 29.44 49.03
C LEU A 151 29.03 29.07 50.43
N HIS A 152 29.87 28.42 51.22
CA HIS A 152 29.57 28.13 52.61
C HIS A 152 29.97 29.32 53.49
N ARG A 153 28.98 30.10 53.93
CA ARG A 153 29.18 31.26 54.81
C ARG A 153 29.35 30.82 56.26
N ALA A 154 30.59 30.56 56.66
CA ALA A 154 30.99 30.20 58.03
C ALA A 154 31.57 31.40 58.80
N VAL A 155 31.18 31.56 60.07
CA VAL A 155 31.57 32.69 60.96
C VAL A 155 32.00 32.20 62.34
N TRP A 156 33.00 32.82 62.96
CA TRP A 156 33.55 32.42 64.26
C TRP A 156 32.48 32.45 65.36
N ALA A 157 32.33 31.34 66.09
CA ALA A 157 31.34 31.23 67.16
C ALA A 157 31.69 32.12 68.35
N GLU A 158 30.66 32.73 68.94
CA GLU A 158 30.79 33.51 70.18
C GLU A 158 30.53 32.68 71.45
N ALA A 159 30.16 31.41 71.28
CA ALA A 159 29.89 30.47 72.36
C ALA A 159 30.48 29.09 72.05
N TYR A 160 30.65 28.28 73.10
CA TYR A 160 31.16 26.91 73.02
C TYR A 160 30.36 25.94 73.89
N TYR A 161 30.42 24.65 73.55
CA TYR A 161 29.90 23.56 74.35
C TYR A 161 30.91 23.15 75.41
N GLU A 162 30.49 23.15 76.67
CA GLU A 162 31.21 22.58 77.81
C GLU A 162 30.23 21.66 78.55
N ASP A 163 30.57 20.37 78.66
CA ASP A 163 29.72 19.34 79.29
C ASP A 163 28.27 19.30 78.77
N GLY A 164 28.09 19.53 77.47
CA GLY A 164 26.78 19.52 76.80
C GLY A 164 25.94 20.80 76.99
N GLN A 165 26.46 21.81 77.69
CA GLN A 165 25.83 23.13 77.83
C GLN A 165 26.55 24.20 77.01
N VAL A 166 25.78 25.15 76.48
CA VAL A 166 26.32 26.30 75.73
C VAL A 166 26.79 27.37 76.72
N ARG A 167 28.06 27.76 76.63
CA ARG A 167 28.66 28.86 77.40
C ARG A 167 29.24 29.89 76.45
N GLU A 168 29.09 31.17 76.79
CA GLU A 168 29.70 32.24 76.00
C GLU A 168 31.22 32.26 76.20
N PHE A 169 31.97 32.62 75.15
CA PHE A 169 33.36 33.01 75.33
C PHE A 169 33.46 34.27 76.20
N ASN A 170 34.61 34.46 76.84
CA ASN A 170 34.85 35.69 77.60
C ASN A 170 34.78 36.93 76.68
N ALA A 171 34.66 38.12 77.28
CA ALA A 171 34.46 39.36 76.51
C ALA A 171 35.57 39.63 75.47
N LYS A 172 36.83 39.29 75.79
CA LYS A 172 37.98 39.47 74.90
C LYS A 172 37.89 38.54 73.68
N ASP A 173 37.61 37.27 73.92
CA ASP A 173 37.50 36.24 72.89
C ASP A 173 36.29 36.48 71.97
N ARG A 174 35.17 36.97 72.51
CA ARG A 174 34.03 37.40 71.68
C ARG A 174 34.35 38.63 70.83
N GLN A 175 35.10 39.59 71.37
CA GLN A 175 35.53 40.75 70.58
C GLN A 175 36.44 40.34 69.42
N ILE A 176 37.32 39.36 69.64
CA ILE A 176 38.15 38.76 68.59
C ILE A 176 37.26 38.10 67.52
N ALA A 177 36.31 37.24 67.93
CA ALA A 177 35.39 36.60 67.00
C ALA A 177 34.56 37.60 66.18
N ARG A 178 34.02 38.64 66.82
CA ARG A 178 33.26 39.71 66.13
C ARG A 178 34.10 40.51 65.14
N SER A 179 35.34 40.83 65.53
CA SER A 179 36.27 41.54 64.65
C SER A 179 36.59 40.69 63.43
N ALA A 180 36.83 39.38 63.62
CA ALA A 180 37.02 38.42 62.54
C ALA A 180 35.80 38.30 61.62
N ASN A 181 34.61 38.20 62.21
CA ASN A 181 33.36 38.07 61.48
C ASN A 181 33.01 39.33 60.66
N THR A 182 33.51 40.50 61.04
CA THR A 182 33.29 41.73 60.27
C THR A 182 33.91 41.62 58.89
N TRP A 183 35.21 41.34 58.80
CA TRP A 183 35.88 41.20 57.50
C TRP A 183 35.55 39.89 56.78
N LEU A 184 35.21 38.80 57.49
CA LEU A 184 34.71 37.57 56.83
C LEU A 184 33.40 37.82 56.09
N ASN A 185 32.45 38.53 56.70
CA ASN A 185 31.19 38.85 56.03
C ASN A 185 31.42 39.77 54.83
N GLU A 186 32.32 40.76 54.93
CA GLU A 186 32.71 41.57 53.78
C GLU A 186 33.26 40.73 52.61
N TYR A 187 34.03 39.67 52.90
CA TYR A 187 34.55 38.76 51.87
C TYR A 187 33.45 37.90 51.25
N TYR A 188 32.55 37.33 52.06
CA TYR A 188 31.43 36.57 51.52
C TYR A 188 30.51 37.45 50.64
N ASP A 189 30.18 38.66 51.11
CA ASP A 189 29.35 39.61 50.37
C ASP A 189 30.03 40.05 49.06
N TYR A 190 31.34 40.32 49.10
CA TYR A 190 32.09 40.66 47.89
C TYR A 190 32.15 39.50 46.90
N PHE A 191 32.39 38.27 47.37
CA PHE A 191 32.45 37.08 46.53
C PHE A 191 31.10 36.79 45.86
N GLU A 192 30.00 36.90 46.60
CA GLU A 192 28.65 36.77 46.05
C GLU A 192 28.36 37.85 45.00
N ALA A 193 28.81 39.09 45.24
CA ALA A 193 28.64 40.18 44.28
C ALA A 193 29.42 39.95 42.97
N VAL A 194 30.64 39.41 43.03
CA VAL A 194 31.46 39.16 41.83
C VAL A 194 31.15 37.83 41.14
N LEU A 195 30.47 36.90 41.81
CA LEU A 195 29.96 35.66 41.22
C LEU A 195 28.44 35.50 41.50
N PRO A 196 27.56 36.22 40.77
CA PRO A 196 26.12 36.23 41.04
C PRO A 196 25.42 34.88 40.92
N ALA A 197 26.04 33.90 40.24
CA ALA A 197 25.51 32.55 40.08
C ALA A 197 25.86 31.59 41.24
N VAL A 198 26.53 32.07 42.29
CA VAL A 198 26.91 31.26 43.44
C VAL A 198 25.68 30.92 44.30
N SER A 199 25.63 29.69 44.82
CA SER A 199 24.61 29.31 45.80
C SER A 199 25.17 29.45 47.22
N GLU A 200 24.70 30.44 47.98
CA GLU A 200 25.10 30.58 49.38
C GLU A 200 24.39 29.55 50.28
N VAL A 201 25.16 28.95 51.20
CA VAL A 201 24.66 28.17 52.32
C VAL A 201 25.20 28.75 53.63
N ARG A 202 24.28 29.20 54.49
CA ARG A 202 24.57 29.69 55.85
C ARG A 202 23.83 28.87 56.89
N VAL A 203 24.57 28.20 57.77
CA VAL A 203 23.95 27.45 58.89
C VAL A 203 23.35 28.45 59.88
N PRO A 204 22.12 28.22 60.40
CA PRO A 204 21.51 29.14 61.36
C PRO A 204 22.38 29.37 62.61
N ASP A 205 22.45 30.62 63.06
CA ASP A 205 23.34 31.07 64.15
C ASP A 205 23.20 30.24 65.44
N LYS A 206 22.01 29.69 65.73
CA LYS A 206 21.77 28.81 66.89
C LYS A 206 22.62 27.53 66.91
N PHE A 207 23.12 27.08 65.76
CA PHE A 207 24.03 25.94 65.63
C PHE A 207 25.50 26.38 65.58
N CYS A 208 25.78 27.68 65.47
CA CYS A 208 27.13 28.25 65.40
C CYS A 208 27.76 28.32 66.81
N VAL A 209 27.93 27.15 67.42
CA VAL A 209 28.54 26.97 68.75
C VAL A 209 29.73 26.04 68.60
N SER A 210 30.90 26.49 69.07
CA SER A 210 32.14 25.72 69.04
C SER A 210 32.08 24.51 69.97
N ASN A 211 32.72 23.40 69.66
CA ASN A 211 32.88 22.28 70.58
C ASN A 211 34.23 22.41 71.30
N TYR A 212 34.22 22.61 72.62
CA TYR A 212 35.44 22.84 73.40
C TYR A 212 36.41 21.65 73.36
N ALA A 213 35.91 20.43 73.11
CA ALA A 213 36.68 19.20 72.95
C ALA A 213 36.74 18.73 71.48
N HIS A 214 36.71 19.65 70.50
CA HIS A 214 36.73 19.26 69.08
C HIS A 214 38.00 18.49 68.69
N LYS A 215 37.86 17.55 67.75
CA LYS A 215 38.94 16.68 67.23
C LYS A 215 40.14 17.42 66.61
N TRP A 216 40.03 18.73 66.37
CA TRP A 216 41.10 19.59 65.82
C TRP A 216 41.66 20.60 66.83
N GLY A 217 41.28 20.48 68.10
CA GLY A 217 41.63 21.43 69.17
C GLY A 217 40.55 22.49 69.40
N ARG A 218 40.76 23.33 70.41
CA ARG A 218 39.82 24.39 70.79
C ARG A 218 40.01 25.62 69.90
N ASP A 219 38.96 26.02 69.16
CA ASP A 219 38.96 27.25 68.36
C ASP A 219 37.52 27.75 68.10
N PHE A 220 37.34 28.99 67.66
CA PHE A 220 36.02 29.62 67.45
C PHE A 220 35.20 28.97 66.33
N PHE A 221 35.86 28.38 65.34
CA PHE A 221 35.24 27.84 64.12
C PHE A 221 35.16 26.30 64.13
N HIS A 222 35.44 25.65 65.25
CA HIS A 222 35.33 24.18 65.40
C HIS A 222 33.97 23.78 65.96
N TYR A 223 32.92 23.79 65.14
CA TYR A 223 31.53 23.64 65.63
C TYR A 223 31.18 22.25 66.16
N GLY A 224 30.07 22.16 66.90
CA GLY A 224 29.47 20.87 67.28
C GLY A 224 28.87 20.09 66.10
N GLU A 225 28.63 18.79 66.30
CA GLU A 225 28.12 17.88 65.25
C GLU A 225 26.84 18.36 64.57
N ALA A 226 25.95 19.01 65.33
CA ALA A 226 24.69 19.56 64.81
C ALA A 226 24.90 20.61 63.71
N TYR A 227 26.00 21.36 63.74
CA TYR A 227 26.35 22.31 62.68
C TYR A 227 26.63 21.58 61.37
N TYR A 228 27.47 20.55 61.42
CA TYR A 228 27.91 19.82 60.22
C TYR A 228 26.80 18.98 59.60
N GLN A 229 25.93 18.38 60.42
CA GLN A 229 24.70 17.73 59.95
C GLN A 229 23.81 18.74 59.23
N ARG A 230 23.58 19.90 59.85
CA ARG A 230 22.73 20.94 59.25
C ARG A 230 23.32 21.49 57.96
N LEU A 231 24.64 21.66 57.90
CA LEU A 231 25.35 22.07 56.70
C LEU A 231 25.17 21.03 55.58
N ALA A 232 25.29 19.74 55.88
CA ALA A 232 25.05 18.65 54.91
C ALA A 232 23.62 18.66 54.37
N ASP A 233 22.63 18.85 55.25
CA ASP A 233 21.21 18.97 54.88
C ASP A 233 20.96 20.14 53.94
N MET A 234 21.67 21.26 54.13
CA MET A 234 21.51 22.46 53.31
C MET A 234 22.25 22.36 51.97
N VAL A 235 23.41 21.70 51.94
CA VAL A 235 24.18 21.48 50.69
C VAL A 235 23.55 20.39 49.81
N GLY A 236 22.97 19.34 50.40
CA GLY A 236 22.42 18.18 49.69
C GLY A 236 21.41 18.49 48.56
N PRO A 237 20.42 19.39 48.75
CA PRO A 237 19.49 19.79 47.69
C PRO A 237 20.16 20.42 46.47
N HIS A 238 21.20 21.25 46.66
CA HIS A 238 21.95 21.85 45.55
C HIS A 238 22.67 20.78 44.73
N LEU A 239 23.23 19.76 45.39
CA LEU A 239 23.86 18.62 44.70
C LEU A 239 22.85 17.81 43.86
N ARG A 240 21.61 17.64 44.33
CA ARG A 240 20.56 16.88 43.62
C ARG A 240 20.00 17.60 42.38
N SER A 241 19.83 18.93 42.44
CA SER A 241 19.40 19.75 41.29
C SER A 241 20.40 19.77 40.13
N ILE A 242 21.67 19.48 40.42
CA ILE A 242 22.78 19.53 39.46
C ILE A 242 23.02 18.16 38.82
N SER A 243 22.74 17.08 39.55
CA SER A 243 22.79 15.71 39.04
C SER A 243 21.87 15.47 37.83
N SER A 244 20.76 16.22 37.72
CA SER A 244 19.87 16.14 36.56
C SER A 244 20.35 17.00 35.39
N LYS A 245 20.87 18.22 35.64
CA LYS A 245 21.28 19.18 34.60
C LYS A 245 22.67 18.95 33.98
N LEU A 246 23.66 18.44 34.73
CA LEU A 246 25.03 18.25 34.23
C LEU A 246 25.22 17.00 33.36
N ARG A 247 24.31 16.01 33.46
CA ARG A 247 24.35 14.81 32.61
C ARG A 247 23.92 15.07 31.16
N GLU A 248 23.14 16.13 30.92
CA GLU A 248 22.56 16.43 29.60
C GLU A 248 23.46 17.33 28.72
N SER A 249 24.23 18.29 29.28
CA SER A 249 24.81 19.38 28.46
C SER A 249 26.20 19.16 27.81
N ARG A 250 27.07 18.28 28.33
CA ARG A 250 28.45 18.11 27.81
C ARG A 250 28.63 16.97 26.81
N VAL A 251 27.66 16.05 26.73
CA VAL A 251 27.68 14.92 25.80
C VAL A 251 27.02 15.31 24.46
N MET A 252 25.98 16.16 24.49
CA MET A 252 25.27 16.62 23.29
C MET A 252 26.18 17.38 22.31
N THR A 253 27.03 18.31 22.75
CA THR A 253 27.84 19.15 21.84
C THR A 253 28.94 18.40 21.07
N LEU A 254 29.41 17.24 21.55
CA LEU A 254 30.38 16.41 20.81
C LEU A 254 29.66 15.39 19.91
N GLN A 255 28.56 14.80 20.36
CA GLN A 255 27.82 13.82 19.58
C GLN A 255 26.97 14.47 18.47
N GLU A 256 26.44 15.68 18.65
CA GLU A 256 25.77 16.45 17.59
C GLU A 256 26.71 16.74 16.41
N ASN A 257 27.97 17.06 16.68
CA ASN A 257 28.99 17.26 15.64
C ASN A 257 29.32 15.96 14.88
N ILE A 258 29.31 14.80 15.57
CA ILE A 258 29.53 13.50 14.92
C ILE A 258 28.30 13.09 14.10
N PHE A 259 27.09 13.24 14.65
CA PHE A 259 25.84 12.94 13.96
C PHE A 259 25.75 13.71 12.64
N GLN A 260 25.95 15.03 12.68
CA GLN A 260 25.91 15.87 11.50
C GLN A 260 26.99 15.48 10.47
N SER A 261 28.22 15.17 10.91
CA SER A 261 29.28 14.70 10.01
C SER A 261 28.97 13.35 9.36
N SER A 262 28.27 12.44 10.06
CA SER A 262 27.83 11.16 9.52
C SER A 262 26.68 11.32 8.53
N VAL A 263 25.78 12.29 8.74
CA VAL A 263 24.73 12.63 7.77
C VAL A 263 25.36 13.15 6.48
N GLU A 264 26.27 14.13 6.59
CA GLU A 264 26.98 14.73 5.45
C GLU A 264 27.78 13.69 4.65
N ARG A 265 28.40 12.71 5.33
CA ARG A 265 29.13 11.59 4.68
C ARG A 265 28.26 10.83 3.66
N TYR A 266 26.97 10.70 3.93
CA TYR A 266 26.07 9.88 3.14
C TYR A 266 25.07 10.68 2.28
N ASP A 267 25.21 12.00 2.14
CA ASP A 267 24.23 12.86 1.43
C ASP A 267 23.98 12.45 -0.04
N GLU A 268 24.98 11.88 -0.71
CA GLU A 268 24.84 11.38 -2.08
C GLU A 268 24.04 10.06 -2.12
N ALA A 269 24.24 9.18 -1.14
CA ALA A 269 23.65 7.84 -1.07
C ALA A 269 22.37 7.75 -0.23
N ARG A 270 22.01 8.79 0.54
CA ARG A 270 20.91 8.79 1.52
C ARG A 270 19.95 9.98 1.34
N SER A 271 18.64 9.75 1.49
CA SER A 271 17.63 10.81 1.54
C SER A 271 16.35 10.36 2.24
N LEU A 272 15.95 11.13 3.26
CA LEU A 272 14.67 10.95 3.96
C LEU A 272 13.50 11.72 3.32
N VAL A 273 13.75 12.57 2.31
CA VAL A 273 12.75 13.49 1.73
C VAL A 273 11.57 12.75 1.14
N ARG A 274 11.79 11.56 0.56
CA ARG A 274 10.73 10.74 -0.03
C ARG A 274 9.73 10.17 0.99
N TRP A 275 10.01 10.27 2.29
CA TRP A 275 9.17 9.72 3.34
C TRP A 275 8.46 10.85 4.13
N PRO A 276 7.13 10.96 4.06
CA PRO A 276 6.37 12.06 4.67
C PRO A 276 6.24 11.98 6.21
N SER A 277 6.84 10.97 6.86
CA SER A 277 6.75 10.72 8.29
C SER A 277 7.52 11.74 9.14
N VAL A 278 7.20 11.84 10.44
CA VAL A 278 8.01 12.62 11.40
C VAL A 278 9.41 11.98 11.49
N LYS A 279 10.45 12.80 11.65
CA LYS A 279 11.84 12.34 11.77
C LYS A 279 12.30 12.59 13.22
N TYR A 280 12.91 11.57 13.81
CA TYR A 280 13.52 11.62 15.14
C TYR A 280 15.00 11.28 14.98
N GLU A 281 15.86 12.12 15.52
CA GLU A 281 17.31 11.97 15.45
C GLU A 281 17.82 11.64 16.85
N TRP A 282 18.70 10.64 16.93
CA TRP A 282 19.29 10.18 18.17
C TRP A 282 20.80 10.17 17.98
N ASN A 283 21.51 10.98 18.76
CA ASN A 283 22.96 11.13 18.69
C ASN A 283 23.71 9.89 19.21
N SER A 284 23.00 8.93 19.80
CA SER A 284 23.53 7.61 20.11
C SER A 284 22.42 6.57 20.31
N LEU A 285 22.76 5.29 20.22
CA LEU A 285 21.89 4.19 20.64
C LEU A 285 21.41 4.36 22.10
N GLN A 286 22.28 4.80 23.01
CA GLN A 286 21.93 4.96 24.42
C GLN A 286 20.86 6.04 24.61
N GLU A 287 20.91 7.13 23.85
CA GLU A 287 19.90 8.19 23.87
C GLU A 287 18.52 7.65 23.48
N PHE A 288 18.45 6.87 22.40
CA PHE A 288 17.22 6.18 22.02
C PHE A 288 16.72 5.20 23.10
N LEU A 289 17.61 4.45 23.75
CA LEU A 289 17.20 3.47 24.77
C LEU A 289 16.68 4.11 26.07
N VAL A 290 17.22 5.27 26.46
CA VAL A 290 16.77 5.97 27.69
C VAL A 290 15.60 6.91 27.48
N THR A 291 15.21 7.21 26.23
CA THR A 291 14.06 8.06 25.97
C THR A 291 12.80 7.54 26.66
N GLU A 292 12.03 8.43 27.27
CA GLU A 292 10.77 8.08 27.93
C GLU A 292 9.64 7.90 26.92
N VAL A 293 9.78 8.40 25.68
CA VAL A 293 8.73 8.38 24.66
C VAL A 293 9.30 8.01 23.30
N ILE A 294 8.66 7.04 22.64
CA ILE A 294 8.92 6.70 21.23
C ILE A 294 7.70 7.11 20.41
N GLY A 295 7.89 8.11 19.55
CA GLY A 295 6.88 8.55 18.59
C GLY A 295 6.79 7.63 17.37
N SER A 296 5.74 7.77 16.57
CA SER A 296 5.67 7.12 15.26
C SER A 296 6.35 8.00 14.21
N GLY A 297 7.24 7.43 13.41
CA GLY A 297 8.06 8.14 12.42
C GLY A 297 9.31 7.37 12.01
N ILE A 298 10.24 8.07 11.38
CA ILE A 298 11.57 7.54 11.05
C ILE A 298 12.52 7.94 12.18
N HIS A 299 13.17 6.95 12.78
CA HIS A 299 14.20 7.13 13.79
C HIS A 299 15.56 6.92 13.13
N THR A 300 16.39 7.95 13.12
CA THR A 300 17.80 7.89 12.70
C THR A 300 18.66 7.85 13.96
N ILE A 301 19.28 6.71 14.22
CA ILE A 301 20.09 6.46 15.42
C ILE A 301 21.56 6.37 14.99
N LEU A 302 22.42 7.21 15.56
CA LEU A 302 23.86 7.05 15.38
C LEU A 302 24.36 5.85 16.18
N LEU A 303 24.94 4.88 15.46
CA LEU A 303 25.58 3.70 16.03
C LEU A 303 27.03 3.69 15.58
N ASP A 304 27.93 4.08 16.49
CA ASP A 304 29.33 4.33 16.21
C ASP A 304 29.50 5.36 15.06
N ASP A 305 29.81 4.93 13.85
CA ASP A 305 29.93 5.77 12.65
C ASP A 305 28.86 5.50 11.56
N ALA A 306 27.90 4.61 11.85
CA ALA A 306 26.80 4.25 10.97
C ALA A 306 25.48 4.96 11.36
N LEU A 307 24.68 5.31 10.36
CA LEU A 307 23.34 5.87 10.55
C LEU A 307 22.28 4.79 10.39
N LEU A 308 21.62 4.47 11.50
CA LEU A 308 20.58 3.46 11.55
C LEU A 308 19.21 4.07 11.36
N ASP A 309 18.63 3.87 10.18
CA ASP A 309 17.30 4.37 9.84
C ASP A 309 16.23 3.30 10.06
N ILE A 310 15.27 3.58 10.92
CA ILE A 310 14.18 2.65 11.25
C ILE A 310 12.84 3.38 11.16
N TYR A 311 11.93 2.87 10.34
CA TYR A 311 10.54 3.33 10.36
C TYR A 311 9.76 2.60 11.45
N ILE A 312 9.17 3.36 12.37
CA ILE A 312 8.41 2.85 13.52
C ILE A 312 6.99 3.46 13.48
N ASP A 313 5.97 2.62 13.49
CA ASP A 313 4.55 2.99 13.59
C ASP A 313 3.98 2.31 14.85
N ILE A 314 3.84 3.04 15.95
CA ILE A 314 3.46 2.48 17.26
C ILE A 314 1.94 2.34 17.38
N LYS A 315 1.49 1.12 17.68
CA LYS A 315 0.12 0.82 18.12
C LYS A 315 0.18 0.10 19.46
N LYS A 316 -0.20 0.81 20.53
CA LYS A 316 -0.15 0.27 21.90
C LYS A 316 -1.03 -0.99 22.01
N HIS A 317 -0.53 -2.01 22.69
CA HIS A 317 -1.19 -3.30 22.93
C HIS A 317 -1.51 -4.14 21.68
N ALA A 318 -1.00 -3.74 20.51
CA ALA A 318 -1.09 -4.50 19.28
C ALA A 318 0.14 -5.41 19.11
N PRO A 319 0.08 -6.44 18.25
CA PRO A 319 1.26 -7.18 17.82
C PRO A 319 2.35 -6.26 17.27
N ALA A 320 3.62 -6.62 17.42
CA ALA A 320 4.73 -5.94 16.77
C ALA A 320 5.28 -6.76 15.61
N TYR A 321 5.37 -6.14 14.44
CA TYR A 321 5.83 -6.76 13.20
C TYR A 321 7.12 -6.08 12.76
N VAL A 322 8.21 -6.85 12.76
CA VAL A 322 9.53 -6.40 12.32
C VAL A 322 9.79 -6.94 10.92
N TYR A 323 9.86 -6.07 9.92
CA TYR A 323 10.23 -6.45 8.56
C TYR A 323 11.71 -6.20 8.32
N LEU A 324 12.44 -7.26 7.96
CA LEU A 324 13.85 -7.18 7.59
C LEU A 324 13.95 -7.42 6.09
N HIS A 325 14.37 -6.40 5.34
CA HIS A 325 14.48 -6.51 3.88
C HIS A 325 15.66 -7.42 3.49
N GLY A 326 15.50 -8.14 2.37
CA GLY A 326 16.58 -8.89 1.73
C GLY A 326 17.39 -8.02 0.76
N ASN A 327 17.80 -8.63 -0.36
CA ASN A 327 18.56 -7.94 -1.41
C ASN A 327 17.80 -6.70 -1.90
N CYS A 328 18.51 -5.59 -2.07
CA CYS A 328 17.97 -4.30 -2.48
C CYS A 328 18.67 -3.80 -3.76
N PRO A 329 18.25 -4.28 -4.95
CA PRO A 329 18.80 -3.79 -6.22
C PRO A 329 18.63 -2.28 -6.37
N ARG A 330 19.71 -1.57 -6.73
CA ARG A 330 19.70 -0.11 -6.82
C ARG A 330 19.68 0.38 -8.27
N GLY A 331 18.58 1.04 -8.65
CA GLY A 331 18.51 1.81 -9.89
C GLY A 331 19.33 3.11 -9.81
N SER A 332 19.65 3.71 -10.96
CA SER A 332 20.34 5.01 -11.01
C SER A 332 19.59 6.07 -10.19
N GLY A 333 20.30 6.73 -9.26
CA GLY A 333 19.73 7.77 -8.39
C GLY A 333 18.94 7.25 -7.18
N PHE A 334 18.92 5.94 -6.92
CA PHE A 334 18.29 5.38 -5.73
C PHE A 334 19.11 5.70 -4.47
N LYS A 335 18.49 6.42 -3.52
CA LYS A 335 19.08 6.71 -2.20
C LYS A 335 18.49 5.84 -1.11
N LEU A 336 19.21 5.50 -0.05
CA LEU A 336 18.69 4.85 1.17
C LEU A 336 17.97 5.87 2.08
N PRO A 337 17.14 5.46 3.06
CA PRO A 337 16.85 4.11 3.57
C PRO A 337 15.69 3.41 2.85
N VAL A 338 15.70 2.08 2.85
CA VAL A 338 14.64 1.23 2.30
C VAL A 338 13.66 0.81 3.39
N PHE A 339 12.43 1.31 3.33
CA PHE A 339 11.32 0.86 4.16
C PHE A 339 10.30 0.06 3.33
N SER A 340 10.80 -0.89 2.53
CA SER A 340 9.95 -1.84 1.80
C SER A 340 9.08 -2.65 2.77
N GLY A 341 8.01 -3.29 2.30
CA GLY A 341 7.08 -4.06 3.16
C GLY A 341 6.13 -3.23 4.05
N SER A 342 6.38 -1.93 4.26
CA SER A 342 5.49 -1.03 5.03
C SER A 342 4.06 -0.97 4.47
N ASN A 343 3.91 -1.00 3.15
CA ASN A 343 2.60 -1.06 2.47
C ASN A 343 1.86 -2.38 2.71
N VAL A 344 2.58 -3.51 2.80
CA VAL A 344 2.00 -4.83 3.09
C VAL A 344 1.37 -4.85 4.48
N LEU A 345 1.97 -4.14 5.44
CA LEU A 345 1.45 -4.01 6.80
C LEU A 345 0.35 -2.93 6.93
N GLY A 346 0.11 -2.13 5.88
CA GLY A 346 -0.69 -0.90 5.93
C GLY A 346 -2.05 -1.05 6.59
N SER A 347 -2.79 -2.11 6.23
CA SER A 347 -4.13 -2.41 6.77
C SER A 347 -4.13 -3.24 8.05
N LEU A 348 -2.99 -3.79 8.48
CA LEU A 348 -2.93 -4.59 9.70
C LEU A 348 -2.89 -3.70 10.95
N ASN A 349 -3.57 -4.13 12.00
CA ASN A 349 -3.54 -3.45 13.30
C ASN A 349 -2.33 -3.89 14.11
N VAL A 350 -1.12 -3.48 13.69
CA VAL A 350 0.15 -3.86 14.30
C VAL A 350 1.05 -2.65 14.53
N THR A 351 1.94 -2.74 15.53
CA THR A 351 3.14 -1.90 15.63
C THR A 351 4.12 -2.31 14.54
N LYS A 352 4.47 -1.41 13.62
CA LYS A 352 5.36 -1.71 12.49
C LYS A 352 6.77 -1.24 12.82
N ILE A 353 7.76 -2.08 12.57
CA ILE A 353 9.18 -1.76 12.73
C ILE A 353 9.88 -2.20 11.45
N VAL A 354 10.37 -1.25 10.68
CA VAL A 354 11.01 -1.51 9.39
C VAL A 354 12.39 -0.87 9.37
N PRO A 355 13.43 -1.57 9.84
CA PRO A 355 14.81 -1.13 9.70
C PRO A 355 15.28 -1.17 8.25
N SER A 356 16.07 -0.17 7.86
CA SER A 356 16.94 -0.21 6.68
C SER A 356 18.34 -0.58 7.11
N ASP A 357 18.95 -1.56 6.45
CA ASP A 357 20.30 -2.01 6.78
C ASP A 357 21.33 -0.89 6.51
N PRO A 358 22.00 -0.35 7.54
CA PRO A 358 22.92 0.76 7.41
C PRO A 358 24.23 0.41 6.70
N VAL A 359 24.62 -0.88 6.60
CA VAL A 359 25.87 -1.26 5.92
C VAL A 359 25.78 -0.98 4.42
N LEU A 360 24.56 -0.98 3.85
CA LEU A 360 24.32 -0.63 2.45
C LEU A 360 24.72 0.83 2.10
N LEU A 361 24.88 1.71 3.11
CA LEU A 361 25.38 3.08 2.93
C LEU A 361 26.89 3.15 2.66
N MET A 362 27.64 2.09 2.96
CA MET A 362 29.10 2.10 2.84
C MET A 362 29.59 2.14 1.39
N ASP A 363 28.86 1.52 0.46
CA ASP A 363 29.22 1.47 -0.95
C ASP A 363 27.97 1.23 -1.82
N GLU A 364 27.86 1.89 -2.97
CA GLU A 364 26.72 1.80 -3.90
C GLU A 364 26.58 0.43 -4.61
N SER A 365 27.63 -0.39 -4.62
CA SER A 365 27.60 -1.76 -5.16
C SER A 365 27.04 -2.80 -4.19
N LEU A 366 26.89 -2.48 -2.91
CA LEU A 366 26.44 -3.42 -1.88
C LEU A 366 24.91 -3.47 -1.74
N GLU A 367 24.26 -4.46 -2.35
CA GLU A 367 22.80 -4.58 -2.34
C GLU A 367 22.25 -5.44 -1.17
N LEU A 368 23.12 -6.16 -0.45
CA LEU A 368 22.75 -7.06 0.64
C LEU A 368 23.82 -7.15 1.73
N SER A 369 23.40 -7.08 3.00
CA SER A 369 24.27 -7.18 4.20
C SER A 369 23.60 -7.87 5.40
N TRP A 370 22.49 -8.58 5.18
CA TRP A 370 21.83 -9.48 6.13
C TRP A 370 21.45 -8.88 7.49
N HIS A 371 21.45 -7.55 7.64
CA HIS A 371 21.30 -6.85 8.92
C HIS A 371 22.32 -7.32 9.98
N ALA A 372 23.47 -7.84 9.55
CA ALA A 372 24.42 -8.50 10.43
C ALA A 372 25.40 -7.51 11.06
N GLY A 373 26.00 -6.62 10.25
CA GLY A 373 26.95 -5.61 10.72
C GLY A 373 28.15 -5.43 9.80
N SER A 374 29.17 -4.79 10.32
CA SER A 374 30.47 -4.60 9.69
C SER A 374 31.58 -4.85 10.72
N ALA A 375 32.85 -4.76 10.32
CA ALA A 375 33.97 -4.80 11.26
C ALA A 375 33.94 -3.67 12.31
N THR A 376 33.23 -2.57 12.02
CA THR A 376 33.13 -1.40 12.91
C THR A 376 31.80 -1.28 13.63
N CYS A 377 30.76 -2.02 13.22
CA CYS A 377 29.40 -1.85 13.72
C CYS A 377 28.66 -3.19 13.85
N ASN A 378 28.30 -3.58 15.08
CA ASN A 378 27.51 -4.78 15.35
C ASN A 378 26.01 -4.46 15.42
N ILE A 379 25.34 -4.54 14.26
CA ILE A 379 23.90 -4.23 14.12
C ILE A 379 23.04 -5.24 14.86
N GLN A 380 23.46 -6.51 14.90
CA GLN A 380 22.79 -7.57 15.65
C GLN A 380 22.57 -7.21 17.13
N THR A 381 23.56 -6.61 17.78
CA THR A 381 23.46 -6.18 19.17
C THR A 381 22.53 -4.98 19.32
N ALA A 382 22.67 -3.97 18.44
CA ALA A 382 21.86 -2.76 18.49
C ALA A 382 20.38 -3.02 18.23
N TYR A 383 20.03 -3.78 17.19
CA TYR A 383 18.65 -4.11 16.87
C TYR A 383 17.97 -4.91 17.97
N LYS A 384 18.65 -5.84 18.65
CA LYS A 384 18.06 -6.53 19.81
C LYS A 384 17.62 -5.54 20.89
N ALA A 385 18.48 -4.60 21.27
CA ALA A 385 18.15 -3.58 22.27
C ALA A 385 17.02 -2.64 21.81
N ILE A 386 17.06 -2.21 20.54
CA ILE A 386 16.03 -1.35 19.95
C ILE A 386 14.68 -2.06 19.91
N PHE A 387 14.63 -3.29 19.42
CA PHE A 387 13.39 -4.06 19.32
C PHE A 387 12.81 -4.33 20.70
N GLU A 388 13.61 -4.74 21.68
CA GLU A 388 13.15 -4.93 23.07
C GLU A 388 12.52 -3.65 23.65
N LYS A 389 13.20 -2.50 23.46
CA LYS A 389 12.70 -1.19 23.87
C LYS A 389 11.37 -0.86 23.19
N VAL A 390 11.27 -1.05 21.87
CA VAL A 390 10.05 -0.74 21.11
C VAL A 390 8.90 -1.69 21.49
N PHE A 391 9.15 -2.99 21.64
CA PHE A 391 8.13 -3.96 22.05
C PHE A 391 7.59 -3.65 23.44
N THR A 392 8.48 -3.32 24.39
CA THR A 392 8.10 -2.93 25.76
C THR A 392 7.33 -1.61 25.74
N TRP A 393 7.80 -0.63 24.96
CA TRP A 393 7.10 0.63 24.81
C TRP A 393 5.70 0.43 24.21
N ALA A 394 5.58 -0.36 23.14
CA ALA A 394 4.30 -0.66 22.52
C ALA A 394 3.42 -1.55 23.40
N ALA A 395 3.95 -2.17 24.47
CA ALA A 395 3.30 -3.23 25.21
C ALA A 395 2.78 -4.32 24.26
N ALA A 396 3.63 -4.75 23.33
CA ALA A 396 3.25 -5.62 22.22
C ALA A 396 2.70 -6.95 22.74
N SER A 397 1.53 -7.36 22.23
CA SER A 397 0.86 -8.61 22.65
C SER A 397 1.57 -9.86 22.12
N GLU A 398 2.25 -9.72 20.99
CA GLU A 398 3.03 -10.75 20.31
C GLU A 398 4.06 -10.07 19.40
N VAL A 399 5.08 -10.82 18.98
CA VAL A 399 6.16 -10.31 18.12
C VAL A 399 6.35 -11.25 16.93
N VAL A 400 6.35 -10.68 15.73
CA VAL A 400 6.60 -11.39 14.47
C VAL A 400 7.75 -10.72 13.74
N PHE A 401 8.82 -11.47 13.50
CA PHE A 401 9.91 -11.11 12.60
C PHE A 401 9.63 -11.74 11.25
N TRP A 402 9.73 -10.97 10.16
CA TRP A 402 9.47 -11.51 8.84
C TRP A 402 10.39 -10.91 7.77
N GLY A 403 10.65 -11.72 6.76
CA GLY A 403 11.59 -11.39 5.69
C GLY A 403 11.93 -12.62 4.86
N GLY A 404 12.37 -12.41 3.63
CA GLY A 404 12.84 -13.49 2.76
C GLY A 404 14.28 -13.31 2.34
N SER A 405 14.86 -14.37 1.78
CA SER A 405 16.27 -14.36 1.35
C SER A 405 17.15 -13.85 2.51
N GLY A 406 17.92 -12.77 2.33
CA GLY A 406 18.79 -12.25 3.40
C GLY A 406 18.06 -11.56 4.55
N GLY A 407 16.84 -11.07 4.30
CA GLY A 407 15.95 -10.62 5.36
C GLY A 407 15.41 -11.78 6.19
N GLY A 408 15.28 -12.97 5.58
CA GLY A 408 14.90 -14.20 6.25
C GLY A 408 15.97 -14.72 7.22
N PHE A 409 17.25 -14.59 6.86
CA PHE A 409 18.37 -14.81 7.78
C PHE A 409 18.22 -13.95 9.04
N ALA A 410 18.04 -12.64 8.83
CA ALA A 410 17.91 -11.68 9.91
C ALA A 410 16.67 -11.99 10.77
N ALA A 411 15.53 -12.31 10.16
CA ALA A 411 14.29 -12.61 10.87
C ALA A 411 14.44 -13.86 11.77
N LEU A 412 15.08 -14.93 11.27
CA LEU A 412 15.40 -16.11 12.08
C LEU A 412 16.36 -15.76 13.22
N TYR A 413 17.44 -15.01 12.94
CA TYR A 413 18.42 -14.59 13.94
C TYR A 413 17.77 -13.80 15.08
N TYR A 414 17.03 -12.72 14.77
CA TYR A 414 16.45 -11.89 15.81
C TYR A 414 15.35 -12.63 16.57
N SER A 415 14.47 -13.35 15.87
CA SER A 415 13.39 -14.11 16.53
C SER A 415 13.92 -15.12 17.55
N TYR A 416 15.06 -15.77 17.29
CA TYR A 416 15.71 -16.70 18.23
C TYR A 416 15.89 -16.11 19.64
N PHE A 417 16.26 -14.83 19.75
CA PHE A 417 16.52 -14.17 21.04
C PHE A 417 15.25 -13.66 21.76
N PHE A 418 14.11 -13.59 21.09
CA PHE A 418 12.84 -13.18 21.68
C PHE A 418 11.94 -14.40 21.87
N ALA A 419 11.99 -15.00 23.07
CA ALA A 419 11.20 -16.19 23.39
C ALA A 419 9.70 -15.94 23.15
N GLY A 420 9.02 -16.91 22.51
CA GLY A 420 7.62 -16.79 22.12
C GLY A 420 7.34 -15.92 20.88
N SER A 421 8.35 -15.22 20.32
CA SER A 421 8.19 -14.56 19.02
C SER A 421 8.06 -15.58 17.88
N THR A 422 7.66 -15.10 16.69
CA THR A 422 7.53 -15.92 15.48
C THR A 422 8.41 -15.37 14.37
N ALA A 423 9.16 -16.22 13.69
CA ALA A 423 9.83 -15.93 12.43
C ALA A 423 8.95 -16.43 11.27
N LEU A 424 8.45 -15.53 10.43
CA LEU A 424 7.75 -15.86 9.18
C LEU A 424 8.68 -15.55 8.00
N VAL A 425 9.22 -16.58 7.38
CA VAL A 425 10.31 -16.45 6.41
C VAL A 425 10.04 -17.20 5.12
N TRP A 426 10.51 -16.65 3.99
CA TRP A 426 10.43 -17.32 2.69
C TRP A 426 11.79 -17.38 2.00
N ASN A 427 12.11 -18.54 1.44
CA ASN A 427 13.39 -18.84 0.80
C ASN A 427 14.61 -18.24 1.56
N PRO A 428 14.68 -18.32 2.91
CA PRO A 428 15.67 -17.59 3.68
C PRO A 428 17.08 -18.15 3.46
N GLN A 429 18.09 -17.29 3.54
CA GLN A 429 19.42 -17.79 3.88
C GLN A 429 19.49 -18.13 5.37
N THR A 430 20.29 -19.13 5.71
CA THR A 430 20.54 -19.54 7.10
C THR A 430 22.01 -19.42 7.49
N THR A 431 22.89 -19.31 6.49
CA THR A 431 24.34 -19.10 6.68
C THR A 431 24.82 -18.10 5.62
N ILE A 432 25.41 -16.98 6.03
CA ILE A 432 25.87 -15.91 5.12
C ILE A 432 26.89 -16.45 4.12
N LEU A 433 27.89 -17.20 4.61
CA LEU A 433 28.97 -17.74 3.77
C LEU A 433 28.54 -18.79 2.75
N SER A 434 27.37 -19.39 2.92
CA SER A 434 26.82 -20.39 2.01
C SER A 434 26.00 -19.76 0.87
N TYR A 435 25.88 -18.43 0.84
CA TYR A 435 25.22 -17.72 -0.25
C TYR A 435 26.15 -17.49 -1.45
N LEU A 436 25.65 -16.84 -2.52
CA LEU A 436 26.35 -16.60 -3.77
C LEU A 436 27.73 -15.92 -3.53
N PRO A 437 28.84 -16.51 -4.04
CA PRO A 437 30.20 -16.02 -3.78
C PRO A 437 30.39 -14.53 -4.10
N ASP A 438 29.82 -14.02 -5.18
CA ASP A 438 29.97 -12.61 -5.57
C ASP A 438 29.30 -11.65 -4.58
N ALA A 439 28.13 -12.02 -4.07
CA ALA A 439 27.40 -11.20 -3.10
C ALA A 439 28.11 -11.20 -1.74
N VAL A 440 28.53 -12.38 -1.27
CA VAL A 440 29.27 -12.54 -0.02
C VAL A 440 30.64 -11.86 -0.11
N GLY A 441 31.36 -12.05 -1.21
CA GLY A 441 32.66 -11.44 -1.45
C GLY A 441 32.61 -9.91 -1.44
N ARG A 442 31.60 -9.31 -2.07
CA ARG A 442 31.36 -7.86 -1.99
C ARG A 442 31.10 -7.40 -0.55
N TYR A 443 30.24 -8.09 0.18
CA TYR A 443 29.96 -7.76 1.58
C TYR A 443 31.21 -7.87 2.47
N LEU A 444 31.98 -8.94 2.35
CA LEU A 444 33.24 -9.09 3.10
C LEU A 444 34.26 -7.99 2.75
N THR A 445 34.35 -7.63 1.47
CA THR A 445 35.29 -6.60 1.01
C THR A 445 34.90 -5.23 1.57
N VAL A 446 33.63 -4.84 1.41
CA VAL A 446 33.14 -3.51 1.80
C VAL A 446 33.02 -3.39 3.33
N ALA A 447 32.38 -4.36 3.99
CA ALA A 447 32.04 -4.26 5.40
C ALA A 447 33.16 -4.71 6.34
N PHE A 448 34.12 -5.53 5.88
CA PHE A 448 35.19 -6.08 6.72
C PHE A 448 36.60 -5.83 6.19
N GLY A 449 36.77 -5.39 4.93
CA GLY A 449 38.08 -5.33 4.28
C GLY A 449 38.71 -6.71 4.10
N LYS A 450 37.88 -7.75 3.91
CA LYS A 450 38.25 -9.17 3.84
C LYS A 450 37.71 -9.83 2.58
N THR A 451 38.16 -11.04 2.33
CA THR A 451 37.76 -11.88 1.20
C THR A 451 37.19 -13.21 1.70
N LEU A 452 36.62 -14.00 0.79
CA LEU A 452 36.11 -15.34 1.12
C LEU A 452 37.19 -16.27 1.70
N ASP A 453 38.46 -16.09 1.29
CA ASP A 453 39.59 -16.90 1.74
C ASP A 453 39.92 -16.69 3.23
N ASP A 454 39.49 -15.57 3.81
CA ASP A 454 39.71 -15.24 5.21
C ASP A 454 38.79 -16.03 6.18
N GLY A 455 37.83 -16.83 5.69
CA GLY A 455 37.04 -17.76 6.49
C GLY A 455 36.04 -17.11 7.49
N PRO A 456 35.36 -17.91 8.33
CA PRO A 456 34.30 -17.44 9.23
C PRO A 456 34.76 -16.54 10.38
N GLN A 457 36.05 -16.58 10.73
CA GLN A 457 36.63 -15.74 11.79
C GLN A 457 36.54 -14.23 11.51
N VAL A 458 36.29 -13.83 10.25
CA VAL A 458 36.12 -12.42 9.86
C VAL A 458 34.96 -11.73 10.56
N PHE A 459 33.94 -12.49 10.97
CA PHE A 459 32.74 -11.94 11.58
C PHE A 459 32.90 -11.58 13.07
N GLY A 460 33.94 -12.11 13.75
CA GLY A 460 34.13 -11.87 15.19
C GLY A 460 32.88 -12.27 16.00
N ASP A 461 32.26 -11.29 16.66
CA ASP A 461 31.05 -11.46 17.47
C ASP A 461 29.74 -11.40 16.66
N ILE A 462 29.81 -11.15 15.35
CA ILE A 462 28.64 -11.16 14.46
C ILE A 462 28.32 -12.62 14.10
N GLU A 463 27.07 -13.02 14.35
CA GLU A 463 26.61 -14.33 13.94
C GLU A 463 26.40 -14.38 12.43
N HIS A 464 26.97 -15.39 11.78
CA HIS A 464 26.86 -15.62 10.35
C HIS A 464 26.22 -16.98 10.01
N ASP A 465 25.97 -17.84 10.99
CA ASP A 465 25.35 -19.16 10.81
C ASP A 465 24.20 -19.37 11.82
N VAL A 466 22.99 -19.06 11.41
CA VAL A 466 21.80 -19.21 12.25
C VAL A 466 21.47 -20.70 12.47
N ALA A 467 21.79 -21.60 11.53
CA ALA A 467 21.59 -23.03 11.75
C ALA A 467 22.41 -23.53 12.95
N ARG A 468 23.58 -22.95 13.20
CA ARG A 468 24.38 -23.23 14.42
C ARG A 468 23.63 -22.88 15.70
N LEU A 469 22.99 -21.71 15.76
CA LEU A 469 22.22 -21.28 16.94
C LEU A 469 21.02 -22.20 17.20
N TYR A 470 20.27 -22.56 16.16
CA TYR A 470 19.08 -23.40 16.30
C TYR A 470 19.40 -24.83 16.78
N ARG A 471 20.64 -25.31 16.53
CA ARG A 471 21.13 -26.59 17.06
C ARG A 471 21.24 -26.62 18.59
N GLU A 472 21.41 -25.47 19.22
CA GLU A 472 21.47 -25.33 20.69
C GLU A 472 20.07 -25.37 21.34
N GLY A 473 19.02 -25.44 20.52
CA GLY A 473 17.62 -25.39 20.94
C GLY A 473 17.06 -23.97 20.85
N TYR A 474 15.75 -23.87 20.61
CA TYR A 474 15.06 -22.60 20.35
C TYR A 474 13.73 -22.51 21.10
N ARG A 475 13.31 -21.28 21.41
CA ARG A 475 12.05 -20.96 22.13
C ARG A 475 11.11 -20.07 21.33
N ASN A 476 11.52 -19.67 20.13
CA ASN A 476 10.67 -18.96 19.19
C ASN A 476 9.91 -19.96 18.30
N ARG A 477 9.03 -19.44 17.46
CA ARG A 477 8.25 -20.20 16.49
C ARG A 477 8.73 -19.88 15.09
N ILE A 478 8.67 -20.86 14.20
CA ILE A 478 9.16 -20.74 12.83
C ILE A 478 8.01 -21.11 11.88
N ILE A 479 7.68 -20.20 10.99
CA ILE A 479 6.85 -20.43 9.82
C ILE A 479 7.79 -20.26 8.62
N TYR A 480 8.27 -21.38 8.10
CA TYR A 480 9.22 -21.44 7.01
C TYR A 480 8.49 -21.78 5.71
N ILE A 481 8.64 -20.95 4.69
CA ILE A 481 8.01 -21.14 3.38
C ILE A 481 9.13 -21.27 2.33
N GLN A 482 9.11 -22.33 1.52
CA GLN A 482 10.20 -22.66 0.60
C GLN A 482 9.64 -23.08 -0.75
N ASN A 483 10.06 -22.40 -1.82
CA ASN A 483 9.90 -22.91 -3.18
C ASN A 483 10.75 -24.17 -3.34
N ASP A 484 10.19 -25.21 -3.95
CA ASP A 484 10.82 -26.53 -4.03
C ASP A 484 11.95 -26.61 -5.07
N GLU A 485 11.88 -25.80 -6.13
CA GLU A 485 12.91 -25.67 -7.17
C GLU A 485 14.04 -24.66 -6.83
N ASP A 486 13.97 -24.02 -5.66
CA ASP A 486 14.93 -23.01 -5.24
C ASP A 486 16.28 -23.62 -4.83
N TRP A 487 17.39 -23.04 -5.32
CA TRP A 487 18.74 -23.51 -4.99
C TRP A 487 19.11 -23.36 -3.51
N HIS A 488 18.41 -22.50 -2.75
CA HIS A 488 18.54 -22.37 -1.29
C HIS A 488 18.15 -23.63 -0.53
N VAL A 489 17.38 -24.54 -1.13
CA VAL A 489 16.96 -25.77 -0.46
C VAL A 489 18.17 -26.54 0.06
N ALA A 490 19.17 -26.77 -0.81
CA ALA A 490 20.35 -27.54 -0.46
C ALA A 490 21.31 -26.79 0.47
N SER A 491 21.52 -25.49 0.26
CA SER A 491 22.52 -24.71 1.00
C SER A 491 22.01 -24.07 2.29
N HIS A 492 20.69 -23.98 2.48
CA HIS A 492 20.09 -23.27 3.61
C HIS A 492 18.99 -24.03 4.35
N LEU A 493 17.98 -24.56 3.65
CA LEU A 493 16.88 -25.30 4.31
C LEU A 493 17.39 -26.61 4.92
N VAL A 494 18.11 -27.42 4.14
CA VAL A 494 18.64 -28.72 4.59
C VAL A 494 19.50 -28.58 5.86
N PRO A 495 20.51 -27.68 5.91
CA PRO A 495 21.29 -27.47 7.14
C PRO A 495 20.47 -27.05 8.36
N LEU A 496 19.43 -26.23 8.17
CA LEU A 496 18.57 -25.80 9.27
C LEU A 496 17.68 -26.94 9.78
N LEU A 497 17.08 -27.75 8.88
CA LEU A 497 16.30 -28.92 9.25
C LEU A 497 17.15 -29.92 10.05
N GLU A 498 18.37 -30.18 9.59
CA GLU A 498 19.31 -31.06 10.28
C GLU A 498 19.72 -30.49 11.65
N ALA A 499 19.92 -29.17 11.75
CA ALA A 499 20.22 -28.51 13.01
C ALA A 499 19.11 -28.67 14.06
N VAL A 500 17.84 -28.67 13.66
CA VAL A 500 16.69 -28.89 14.55
C VAL A 500 16.30 -30.37 14.70
N GLY A 501 17.11 -31.29 14.18
CA GLY A 501 16.91 -32.74 14.32
C GLY A 501 15.86 -33.35 13.40
N VAL A 502 15.53 -32.68 12.28
CA VAL A 502 14.61 -33.18 11.26
C VAL A 502 15.38 -33.88 10.14
N ASP A 503 14.94 -35.08 9.78
CA ASP A 503 15.45 -35.79 8.59
C ASP A 503 14.94 -35.11 7.32
N SER A 504 15.81 -34.32 6.70
CA SER A 504 15.50 -33.54 5.50
C SER A 504 15.01 -34.40 4.34
N LYS A 505 15.52 -35.63 4.17
CA LYS A 505 15.10 -36.54 3.08
C LYS A 505 13.64 -36.94 3.20
N ARG A 506 13.13 -37.08 4.42
CA ARG A 506 11.72 -37.43 4.67
C ARG A 506 10.80 -36.29 4.23
N VAL A 507 11.17 -35.06 4.54
CA VAL A 507 10.32 -33.88 4.36
C VAL A 507 10.40 -33.32 2.94
N LEU A 508 11.54 -33.49 2.26
CA LEU A 508 11.79 -32.95 0.90
C LEU A 508 11.52 -33.95 -0.24
N SER A 509 11.05 -35.16 0.07
CA SER A 509 10.79 -36.21 -0.94
C SER A 509 9.61 -35.91 -1.89
N ALA A 510 8.73 -35.00 -1.49
CA ALA A 510 7.59 -34.47 -2.24
C ALA A 510 7.22 -33.09 -1.68
N SER A 511 6.20 -32.44 -2.23
CA SER A 511 5.60 -31.26 -1.58
C SER A 511 5.22 -31.58 -0.14
N PHE A 512 5.55 -30.70 0.79
CA PHE A 512 5.26 -30.87 2.21
C PHE A 512 4.60 -29.62 2.78
N GLU A 513 3.62 -29.82 3.65
CA GLU A 513 3.00 -28.74 4.40
C GLU A 513 2.64 -29.23 5.80
N GLY A 514 3.10 -28.50 6.83
CA GLY A 514 2.74 -28.77 8.22
C GLY A 514 3.93 -28.65 9.17
N LEU A 515 3.81 -29.28 10.34
CA LEU A 515 4.87 -29.25 11.35
C LEU A 515 6.03 -30.18 10.97
N ALA A 516 7.21 -29.60 10.72
CA ALA A 516 8.45 -30.34 10.53
C ALA A 516 9.08 -30.72 11.88
N ALA A 517 8.98 -29.84 12.88
CA ALA A 517 9.43 -30.03 14.26
C ALA A 517 8.52 -29.26 15.24
N PRO A 518 8.64 -29.45 16.57
CA PRO A 518 7.94 -28.60 17.54
C PRO A 518 8.21 -27.12 17.27
N ASN A 519 7.16 -26.30 17.19
CA ASN A 519 7.25 -24.88 16.85
C ASN A 519 7.87 -24.56 15.47
N PHE A 520 8.00 -25.53 14.56
CA PHE A 520 8.52 -25.33 13.21
C PHE A 520 7.49 -25.84 12.19
N TYR A 521 6.78 -24.90 11.56
CA TYR A 521 5.98 -25.15 10.36
C TYR A 521 6.83 -24.98 9.10
N LEU A 522 6.71 -25.92 8.17
CA LEU A 522 7.31 -25.86 6.85
C LEU A 522 6.22 -25.99 5.78
N PHE A 523 6.21 -25.03 4.87
CA PHE A 523 5.65 -25.20 3.52
C PHE A 523 6.81 -25.40 2.55
N PHE A 524 6.83 -26.53 1.86
CA PHE A 524 7.78 -26.87 0.81
C PHE A 524 7.00 -27.22 -0.45
N GLY A 525 7.01 -26.31 -1.42
CA GLY A 525 6.28 -26.44 -2.67
C GLY A 525 6.27 -25.12 -3.45
N ASN A 526 5.71 -25.14 -4.66
CA ASN A 526 5.68 -23.95 -5.50
C ASN A 526 4.58 -22.95 -5.12
N PHE A 527 5.00 -21.73 -4.73
CA PHE A 527 4.14 -20.54 -4.60
C PHE A 527 4.49 -19.43 -5.60
N SER A 528 5.71 -19.44 -6.15
CA SER A 528 6.16 -18.54 -7.22
C SER A 528 7.13 -19.30 -8.14
N LYS A 529 7.78 -18.60 -9.08
CA LYS A 529 8.77 -19.20 -9.97
C LYS A 529 10.18 -19.07 -9.37
N ASP A 530 10.97 -20.15 -9.42
CA ASP A 530 12.36 -20.16 -8.98
C ASP A 530 12.55 -19.60 -7.54
N HIS A 531 13.37 -18.55 -7.36
CA HIS A 531 13.64 -17.89 -6.08
C HIS A 531 12.71 -16.70 -5.79
N ASP A 532 11.73 -16.41 -6.66
CA ASP A 532 10.88 -15.23 -6.51
C ASP A 532 10.12 -15.24 -5.16
N PRO A 533 9.92 -14.07 -4.53
CA PRO A 533 9.13 -14.02 -3.30
C PRO A 533 7.65 -14.39 -3.57
N PRO A 534 6.89 -14.78 -2.53
CA PRO A 534 5.44 -14.77 -2.64
C PRO A 534 4.97 -13.34 -2.99
N SER A 535 3.84 -13.23 -3.66
CA SER A 535 3.25 -11.93 -3.97
C SER A 535 2.96 -11.14 -2.68
N ASN A 536 2.97 -9.81 -2.75
CA ASN A 536 2.65 -8.97 -1.58
C ASN A 536 1.30 -9.31 -0.95
N ARG A 537 0.35 -9.82 -1.73
CA ARG A 537 -0.94 -10.29 -1.24
C ARG A 537 -0.84 -11.59 -0.45
N GLU A 538 -0.09 -12.58 -0.94
CA GLU A 538 0.16 -13.83 -0.21
C GLU A 538 0.88 -13.56 1.11
N ILE A 539 1.88 -12.67 1.08
CA ILE A 539 2.56 -12.21 2.30
C ILE A 539 1.57 -11.52 3.25
N HIS A 540 0.72 -10.62 2.75
CA HIS A 540 -0.30 -9.96 3.57
C HIS A 540 -1.23 -10.97 4.25
N CYS A 541 -1.74 -11.94 3.49
CA CYS A 541 -2.60 -13.00 4.00
C CYS A 541 -1.87 -13.89 5.01
N ALA A 542 -0.61 -14.25 4.76
CA ALA A 542 0.22 -15.03 5.68
C ALA A 542 0.47 -14.28 7.00
N LEU A 543 0.69 -12.97 6.94
CA LEU A 543 0.85 -12.13 8.13
C LEU A 543 -0.45 -11.99 8.91
N ALA A 544 -1.59 -11.84 8.23
CA ALA A 544 -2.92 -11.82 8.85
C ALA A 544 -3.27 -13.17 9.49
N GLU A 545 -2.93 -14.27 8.81
CA GLU A 545 -3.11 -15.61 9.32
C GLU A 545 -2.26 -15.83 10.57
N CYS A 546 -0.96 -15.52 10.49
CA CYS A 546 -0.03 -15.60 11.60
C CYS A 546 -0.55 -14.82 12.81
N PHE A 547 -1.08 -13.60 12.61
CA PHE A 547 -1.71 -12.84 13.69
C PHE A 547 -2.93 -13.58 14.28
N SER A 548 -3.82 -14.08 13.42
CA SER A 548 -5.09 -14.68 13.85
C SER A 548 -4.92 -15.96 14.67
N VAL A 549 -3.84 -16.71 14.43
CA VAL A 549 -3.49 -17.93 15.19
C VAL A 549 -2.42 -17.64 16.25
N HIS A 550 -2.16 -16.37 16.55
CA HIS A 550 -1.13 -15.89 17.48
C HIS A 550 0.26 -16.44 17.19
N GLY A 551 0.58 -16.79 15.94
CA GLY A 551 1.82 -17.41 15.51
C GLY A 551 1.94 -18.91 15.79
N ASN A 552 0.85 -19.59 16.16
CA ASN A 552 0.84 -21.04 16.40
C ASN A 552 1.11 -21.83 15.09
N PRO A 553 2.26 -22.50 14.95
CA PRO A 553 2.62 -23.19 13.71
C PRO A 553 1.72 -24.40 13.40
N SER A 554 0.97 -24.94 14.38
CA SER A 554 0.05 -26.07 14.14
C SER A 554 -1.29 -25.66 13.52
N GLU A 555 -1.66 -24.39 13.59
CA GLU A 555 -2.92 -23.85 13.08
C GLU A 555 -2.73 -23.04 11.78
N PHE A 556 -1.47 -22.75 11.44
CA PHE A 556 -1.09 -22.05 10.23
C PHE A 556 -1.11 -23.00 9.02
N VAL A 557 -1.70 -22.54 7.92
CA VAL A 557 -1.75 -23.28 6.64
C VAL A 557 -1.53 -22.25 5.54
N PHE A 558 -0.43 -22.36 4.81
CA PHE A 558 -0.05 -21.41 3.77
C PHE A 558 -0.76 -21.70 2.45
N SER A 559 -0.96 -22.97 2.10
CA SER A 559 -1.56 -23.34 0.81
C SER A 559 -2.94 -22.72 0.59
N ARG A 560 -3.73 -22.56 1.65
CA ARG A 560 -5.05 -21.89 1.62
C ARG A 560 -5.00 -20.37 1.48
N LEU A 561 -3.81 -19.76 1.34
CA LEU A 561 -3.64 -18.31 1.22
C LEU A 561 -3.08 -17.91 -0.16
N ILE A 562 -2.71 -18.90 -0.98
CA ILE A 562 -2.09 -18.74 -2.29
C ILE A 562 -3.19 -18.70 -3.37
N ASN A 563 -2.98 -17.83 -4.37
CA ASN A 563 -3.96 -17.59 -5.44
C ASN A 563 -4.50 -18.90 -6.05
N CYS A 564 -5.83 -19.03 -6.08
CA CYS A 564 -6.57 -20.15 -6.69
C CYS A 564 -6.34 -21.54 -6.06
N ARG A 565 -5.84 -21.62 -4.82
CA ARG A 565 -5.69 -22.90 -4.08
C ARG A 565 -6.58 -22.99 -2.83
N HIS A 566 -7.68 -22.23 -2.76
CA HIS A 566 -8.61 -22.30 -1.62
C HIS A 566 -9.52 -23.54 -1.68
N CYS A 567 -9.66 -24.15 -2.86
CA CYS A 567 -10.48 -25.35 -3.10
C CYS A 567 -10.20 -26.46 -2.09
N GLY A 568 -11.25 -26.94 -1.40
CA GLY A 568 -11.16 -28.05 -0.45
C GLY A 568 -10.56 -27.69 0.92
N SER A 569 -9.98 -26.50 1.08
CA SER A 569 -9.45 -26.00 2.35
C SER A 569 -10.47 -25.06 3.04
N ALA A 570 -10.54 -25.13 4.37
CA ALA A 570 -11.37 -24.21 5.13
C ALA A 570 -10.76 -22.80 5.12
N ALA A 571 -11.56 -21.81 4.70
CA ALA A 571 -11.18 -20.41 4.72
C ALA A 571 -10.67 -19.99 6.10
N PRO A 572 -9.66 -19.11 6.17
CA PRO A 572 -9.19 -18.54 7.42
C PRO A 572 -10.28 -17.94 8.29
N LYS A 573 -10.14 -18.07 9.61
CA LYS A 573 -11.11 -17.51 10.55
C LYS A 573 -11.29 -16.01 10.36
N TRP A 574 -10.18 -15.26 10.26
CA TRP A 574 -10.20 -13.81 10.06
C TRP A 574 -10.91 -13.39 8.77
N LEU A 575 -10.85 -14.23 7.71
CA LEU A 575 -11.53 -13.98 6.45
C LEU A 575 -13.05 -14.13 6.61
N VAL A 576 -13.48 -15.26 7.18
CA VAL A 576 -14.90 -15.56 7.39
C VAL A 576 -15.52 -14.52 8.31
N ASP A 577 -14.85 -14.19 9.41
CA ASP A 577 -15.34 -13.23 10.39
C ASP A 577 -15.50 -11.84 9.75
N ALA A 578 -14.53 -11.42 8.92
CA ALA A 578 -14.61 -10.14 8.20
C ALA A 578 -15.77 -10.06 7.19
N LEU A 579 -16.08 -11.16 6.48
CA LEU A 579 -17.21 -11.22 5.54
C LEU A 579 -18.56 -11.20 6.27
N VAL A 580 -18.66 -11.95 7.36
CA VAL A 580 -19.85 -12.06 8.21
C VAL A 580 -20.17 -10.73 8.90
N GLU A 581 -19.16 -9.97 9.31
CA GLU A 581 -19.31 -8.64 9.92
C GLU A 581 -19.54 -7.53 8.90
N ARG A 582 -19.43 -7.81 7.59
CA ARG A 582 -19.64 -6.83 6.53
C ARG A 582 -21.10 -6.83 6.08
N ARG A 583 -21.77 -5.71 6.33
CA ARG A 583 -23.02 -5.34 5.64
C ARG A 583 -22.71 -4.42 4.46
N VAL A 584 -23.23 -4.76 3.28
CA VAL A 584 -23.17 -3.89 2.08
C VAL A 584 -24.44 -3.07 2.04
N GLU A 585 -24.31 -1.75 2.08
CA GLU A 585 -25.44 -0.82 2.17
C GLU A 585 -26.28 -0.83 0.89
N PHE A 586 -25.64 -0.62 -0.26
CA PHE A 586 -26.28 -0.75 -1.55
C PHE A 586 -25.86 -2.07 -2.20
N PHE A 587 -26.69 -3.09 -2.00
CA PHE A 587 -26.53 -4.38 -2.66
C PHE A 587 -27.22 -4.34 -4.03
N ARG A 588 -26.41 -4.41 -5.09
CA ARG A 588 -26.91 -4.56 -6.46
C ARG A 588 -26.99 -6.03 -6.80
N VAL A 589 -28.11 -6.40 -7.39
CA VAL A 589 -28.43 -7.77 -7.75
C VAL A 589 -28.43 -7.93 -9.26
N ASP A 590 -27.80 -8.99 -9.75
CA ASP A 590 -27.64 -9.19 -11.19
C ASP A 590 -28.69 -10.14 -11.80
N TRP A 591 -29.58 -10.73 -11.00
CA TRP A 591 -30.68 -11.56 -11.51
C TRP A 591 -32.01 -10.79 -11.60
N PRO A 592 -32.62 -10.66 -12.80
CA PRO A 592 -33.61 -9.62 -13.11
C PRO A 592 -35.02 -9.74 -12.47
N HIS A 593 -35.33 -10.80 -11.70
CA HIS A 593 -36.72 -11.10 -11.30
C HIS A 593 -36.89 -11.51 -9.82
N PHE A 594 -36.54 -10.61 -8.89
CA PHE A 594 -36.76 -10.83 -7.45
C PHE A 594 -38.22 -10.86 -7.01
N ARG A 595 -39.13 -10.29 -7.83
CA ARG A 595 -40.55 -10.12 -7.47
C ARG A 595 -41.51 -11.12 -8.11
N ALA A 596 -41.01 -12.06 -8.90
CA ALA A 596 -41.84 -13.19 -9.28
C ALA A 596 -41.98 -14.07 -8.02
N ASP A 597 -43.21 -14.47 -7.66
CA ASP A 597 -43.41 -15.50 -6.62
C ASP A 597 -42.41 -16.62 -6.90
N PRO A 598 -41.64 -17.08 -5.90
CA PRO A 598 -40.72 -18.18 -6.12
C PRO A 598 -41.55 -19.33 -6.67
N VAL A 599 -41.31 -19.69 -7.94
CA VAL A 599 -41.94 -20.86 -8.57
C VAL A 599 -41.28 -22.09 -7.95
N LEU A 600 -41.59 -22.35 -6.68
CA LEU A 600 -40.91 -23.33 -5.86
C LEU A 600 -41.93 -24.00 -4.95
N ASP A 601 -42.16 -25.27 -5.26
CA ASP A 601 -42.70 -26.24 -4.31
C ASP A 601 -41.61 -26.47 -3.26
N ILE A 602 -41.78 -25.86 -2.10
CA ILE A 602 -40.89 -26.01 -0.93
C ILE A 602 -41.14 -27.32 -0.18
N GLY A 603 -42.02 -28.20 -0.68
CA GLY A 603 -42.19 -29.55 -0.16
C GLY A 603 -40.96 -30.41 -0.46
N ALA A 604 -40.36 -31.02 0.56
CA ALA A 604 -39.28 -31.97 0.35
C ALA A 604 -39.78 -33.20 -0.44
N PRO A 605 -39.09 -33.65 -1.49
CA PRO A 605 -37.83 -33.14 -2.04
C PRO A 605 -37.93 -31.80 -2.79
N TYR A 606 -37.00 -30.88 -2.51
CA TYR A 606 -36.97 -29.54 -3.14
C TYR A 606 -36.84 -29.63 -4.68
N LYS A 607 -37.47 -28.71 -5.41
CA LYS A 607 -37.44 -28.68 -6.88
C LYS A 607 -36.80 -27.39 -7.40
N VAL A 608 -35.60 -27.48 -7.97
CA VAL A 608 -34.92 -26.35 -8.61
C VAL A 608 -35.46 -26.15 -10.02
N VAL A 609 -36.19 -25.06 -10.25
CA VAL A 609 -36.75 -24.73 -11.58
C VAL A 609 -35.80 -23.76 -12.30
N LEU A 610 -35.29 -24.18 -13.46
CA LEU A 610 -34.44 -23.38 -14.33
C LEU A 610 -35.28 -22.46 -15.23
N SER A 611 -34.67 -21.40 -15.75
CA SER A 611 -35.26 -20.40 -16.64
C SER A 611 -35.84 -20.97 -17.95
N THR A 612 -35.40 -22.15 -18.37
CA THR A 612 -35.93 -22.89 -19.53
C THR A 612 -37.21 -23.68 -19.20
N GLY A 613 -37.65 -23.67 -17.94
CA GLY A 613 -38.74 -24.50 -17.43
C GLY A 613 -38.34 -25.93 -17.07
N LEU A 614 -37.07 -26.32 -17.29
CA LEU A 614 -36.55 -27.61 -16.81
C LEU A 614 -36.47 -27.60 -15.28
N SER A 615 -36.73 -28.74 -14.65
CA SER A 615 -36.70 -28.86 -13.19
C SER A 615 -35.75 -29.95 -12.74
N VAL A 616 -34.91 -29.65 -11.76
CA VAL A 616 -33.98 -30.58 -11.11
C VAL A 616 -34.52 -30.89 -9.72
N GLN A 617 -34.75 -32.18 -9.42
CA GLN A 617 -35.14 -32.62 -8.08
C GLN A 617 -33.89 -32.74 -7.20
N ALA A 618 -33.93 -32.12 -6.02
CA ALA A 618 -33.00 -32.43 -4.94
C ALA A 618 -33.46 -33.70 -4.20
N SER A 619 -32.57 -34.36 -3.45
CA SER A 619 -32.95 -35.39 -2.50
C SER A 619 -33.64 -34.78 -1.26
N ALA A 620 -34.19 -35.63 -0.39
CA ALA A 620 -34.90 -35.19 0.82
C ALA A 620 -34.03 -34.40 1.82
N ASP A 621 -32.70 -34.58 1.76
CA ASP A 621 -31.66 -33.86 2.49
C ASP A 621 -31.04 -32.69 1.68
N GLY A 622 -31.64 -32.34 0.53
CA GLY A 622 -31.20 -31.22 -0.31
C GLY A 622 -29.99 -31.51 -1.20
N GLY A 623 -29.58 -32.77 -1.34
CA GLY A 623 -28.54 -33.19 -2.28
C GLY A 623 -28.96 -32.97 -3.74
N VAL A 624 -28.09 -32.37 -4.54
CA VAL A 624 -28.32 -32.11 -5.97
C VAL A 624 -27.23 -32.81 -6.80
N ASP A 625 -27.62 -33.44 -7.90
CA ASP A 625 -26.65 -33.98 -8.87
C ASP A 625 -26.05 -32.85 -9.73
N TRP A 626 -24.97 -32.26 -9.24
CA TRP A 626 -24.27 -31.16 -9.93
C TRP A 626 -23.57 -31.57 -11.22
N ARG A 627 -23.49 -32.88 -11.53
CA ARG A 627 -22.94 -33.42 -12.77
C ARG A 627 -24.02 -33.82 -13.79
N MET A 628 -25.30 -33.58 -13.48
CA MET A 628 -26.42 -33.84 -14.38
C MET A 628 -26.18 -33.27 -15.78
N GLU A 629 -26.45 -34.07 -16.81
CA GLU A 629 -26.44 -33.67 -18.22
C GLU A 629 -27.83 -33.20 -18.65
N PHE A 630 -27.88 -32.26 -19.60
CA PHE A 630 -29.12 -31.72 -20.13
C PHE A 630 -29.30 -32.13 -21.60
N GLU A 631 -30.52 -32.54 -21.98
CA GLU A 631 -30.81 -32.97 -23.35
C GLU A 631 -31.18 -31.80 -24.29
N ARG A 632 -31.52 -30.63 -23.74
CA ARG A 632 -31.90 -29.41 -24.48
C ARG A 632 -31.41 -28.16 -23.77
N ASP A 633 -31.32 -27.06 -24.51
CA ASP A 633 -30.94 -25.73 -23.98
C ASP A 633 -29.69 -25.77 -23.09
N ILE A 634 -28.73 -26.62 -23.46
CA ILE A 634 -27.65 -27.11 -22.58
C ILE A 634 -26.86 -25.94 -21.95
N SER A 635 -26.40 -24.99 -22.76
CA SER A 635 -25.63 -23.84 -22.27
C SER A 635 -26.45 -22.97 -21.31
N SER A 636 -27.72 -22.71 -21.60
CA SER A 636 -28.61 -21.91 -20.74
C SER A 636 -28.89 -22.62 -19.42
N ASN A 637 -29.15 -23.92 -19.46
CA ASN A 637 -29.39 -24.73 -18.27
C ASN A 637 -28.16 -24.82 -17.38
N ILE A 638 -26.98 -25.07 -17.94
CA ILE A 638 -25.71 -25.08 -17.18
C ILE A 638 -25.44 -23.71 -16.57
N HIS A 639 -25.62 -22.63 -17.34
CA HIS A 639 -25.43 -21.27 -16.84
C HIS A 639 -26.30 -20.99 -15.62
N ASP A 640 -27.61 -21.25 -15.71
CA ASP A 640 -28.56 -20.99 -14.62
C ASP A 640 -28.31 -21.93 -13.42
N PHE A 641 -28.02 -23.20 -13.69
CA PHE A 641 -27.75 -24.21 -12.67
C PHE A 641 -26.52 -23.85 -11.81
N TYR A 642 -25.39 -23.50 -12.43
CA TYR A 642 -24.19 -23.09 -11.72
C TYR A 642 -24.20 -21.64 -11.24
N SER A 643 -25.13 -20.81 -11.69
CA SER A 643 -25.27 -19.44 -11.19
C SER A 643 -25.80 -19.38 -9.76
N LEU A 644 -26.50 -20.42 -9.32
CA LEU A 644 -27.25 -20.47 -8.06
C LEU A 644 -28.29 -19.33 -7.92
N SER A 645 -28.81 -18.83 -9.04
CA SER A 645 -29.85 -17.79 -9.08
C SER A 645 -31.06 -18.12 -8.19
N HIS A 646 -31.45 -19.38 -8.16
CA HIS A 646 -32.54 -19.95 -7.35
C HIS A 646 -32.27 -19.83 -5.84
N VAL A 647 -31.02 -20.08 -5.39
CA VAL A 647 -30.61 -19.85 -3.99
C VAL A 647 -30.69 -18.36 -3.65
N GLY A 648 -30.20 -17.49 -4.54
CA GLY A 648 -30.28 -16.04 -4.35
C GLY A 648 -31.72 -15.54 -4.16
N ARG A 649 -32.68 -16.12 -4.89
CA ARG A 649 -34.11 -15.84 -4.72
C ARG A 649 -34.64 -16.30 -3.37
N LEU A 650 -34.29 -17.51 -2.92
CA LEU A 650 -34.69 -18.02 -1.60
C LEU A 650 -34.19 -17.14 -0.46
N LEU A 651 -32.91 -16.73 -0.51
CA LEU A 651 -32.31 -15.85 0.50
C LEU A 651 -33.00 -14.48 0.57
N CYS A 652 -33.40 -13.92 -0.58
CA CYS A 652 -34.08 -12.62 -0.61
C CYS A 652 -35.55 -12.72 -0.19
N ALA A 653 -36.26 -13.78 -0.63
CA ALA A 653 -37.62 -14.05 -0.17
C ALA A 653 -37.65 -14.30 1.35
N TYR A 654 -36.60 -14.94 1.90
CA TYR A 654 -36.46 -15.10 3.35
C TYR A 654 -36.35 -13.76 4.09
N GLU A 655 -35.56 -12.80 3.60
CA GLU A 655 -35.46 -11.49 4.26
C GLU A 655 -36.77 -10.71 4.25
N GLU A 656 -37.58 -10.86 3.20
CA GLU A 656 -38.88 -10.19 3.09
C GLU A 656 -39.96 -10.87 3.95
N LEU A 657 -40.01 -12.20 3.94
CA LEU A 657 -41.10 -12.98 4.53
C LEU A 657 -40.78 -13.57 5.92
N ALA A 658 -39.50 -13.61 6.30
CA ALA A 658 -38.99 -14.24 7.52
C ALA A 658 -39.38 -15.72 7.70
N ASN A 659 -39.72 -16.45 6.62
CA ASN A 659 -40.12 -17.86 6.67
C ASN A 659 -38.90 -18.81 6.76
N PRO A 660 -38.67 -19.52 7.87
CA PRO A 660 -37.50 -20.38 8.05
C PRO A 660 -37.31 -21.45 6.97
N ALA A 661 -38.40 -22.01 6.42
CA ALA A 661 -38.32 -23.05 5.39
C ALA A 661 -37.62 -22.58 4.11
N LEU A 662 -37.71 -21.27 3.78
CA LEU A 662 -37.01 -20.70 2.63
C LEU A 662 -35.50 -20.64 2.87
N LEU A 663 -35.11 -20.30 4.10
CA LEU A 663 -33.70 -20.27 4.50
C LEU A 663 -33.14 -21.69 4.54
N ASP A 664 -33.85 -22.64 5.16
CA ASP A 664 -33.41 -24.03 5.27
C ASP A 664 -33.16 -24.64 3.88
N ALA A 665 -34.09 -24.47 2.94
CA ALA A 665 -33.91 -24.92 1.56
C ALA A 665 -32.68 -24.28 0.87
N ALA A 666 -32.44 -22.98 1.08
CA ALA A 666 -31.28 -22.30 0.52
C ALA A 666 -29.97 -22.85 1.10
N LEU A 667 -29.93 -23.09 2.42
CA LEU A 667 -28.76 -23.61 3.12
C LEU A 667 -28.46 -25.07 2.74
N ASP A 668 -29.48 -25.91 2.61
CA ASP A 668 -29.32 -27.31 2.21
C ASP A 668 -28.74 -27.43 0.79
N ILE A 669 -29.29 -26.68 -0.17
CA ILE A 669 -28.78 -26.65 -1.56
C ILE A 669 -27.35 -26.12 -1.59
N LEU A 670 -27.04 -25.05 -0.84
CA LEU A 670 -25.68 -24.51 -0.75
C LEU A 670 -24.70 -25.47 -0.08
N ARG A 671 -25.12 -26.24 0.93
CA ARG A 671 -24.28 -27.30 1.53
C ARG A 671 -23.96 -28.37 0.50
N SER A 672 -24.95 -28.80 -0.29
CA SER A 672 -24.72 -29.74 -1.39
C SER A 672 -23.73 -29.17 -2.41
N PHE A 673 -23.93 -27.92 -2.85
CA PHE A 673 -23.06 -27.26 -3.82
C PHE A 673 -21.62 -27.09 -3.30
N THR A 674 -21.46 -26.55 -2.09
CA THR A 674 -20.15 -26.29 -1.50
C THR A 674 -19.40 -27.58 -1.19
N ALA A 675 -20.09 -28.67 -0.85
CA ALA A 675 -19.48 -29.99 -0.73
C ALA A 675 -18.98 -30.53 -2.08
N PHE A 676 -19.75 -30.32 -3.17
CA PHE A 676 -19.38 -30.74 -4.52
C PHE A 676 -18.09 -30.04 -5.00
N ILE A 677 -17.97 -28.73 -4.80
CA ILE A 677 -16.80 -27.95 -5.27
C ILE A 677 -15.55 -28.09 -4.39
N ARG A 678 -15.56 -28.93 -3.35
CA ARG A 678 -14.32 -29.27 -2.62
C ARG A 678 -13.36 -30.08 -3.48
N ASP A 679 -13.88 -30.79 -4.47
CA ASP A 679 -13.13 -31.49 -5.50
C ASP A 679 -12.59 -30.47 -6.52
N PRO A 680 -11.26 -30.39 -6.75
CA PRO A 680 -10.68 -29.42 -7.69
C PRO A 680 -11.21 -29.52 -9.12
N ASP A 681 -11.52 -30.75 -9.58
CA ASP A 681 -12.09 -30.95 -10.92
C ASP A 681 -13.53 -30.41 -11.00
N ALA A 682 -14.34 -30.61 -9.95
CA ALA A 682 -15.66 -30.00 -9.82
C ALA A 682 -15.61 -28.47 -9.76
N LEU A 683 -14.65 -27.88 -9.04
CA LEU A 683 -14.45 -26.43 -9.03
C LEU A 683 -14.13 -25.91 -10.45
N LYS A 684 -13.19 -26.54 -11.14
CA LYS A 684 -12.84 -26.17 -12.52
C LYS A 684 -14.05 -26.26 -13.46
N LEU A 685 -14.87 -27.29 -13.30
CA LEU A 685 -16.10 -27.51 -14.06
C LEU A 685 -17.05 -26.31 -13.93
N ILE A 686 -17.29 -25.81 -12.71
CA ILE A 686 -18.25 -24.72 -12.46
C ILE A 686 -17.68 -23.31 -12.68
N MET A 687 -16.35 -23.16 -12.65
CA MET A 687 -15.67 -21.91 -13.03
C MET A 687 -15.68 -21.71 -14.56
N THR A 688 -15.79 -22.80 -15.32
CA THR A 688 -15.78 -22.78 -16.80
C THR A 688 -17.12 -23.12 -17.44
N ASN A 689 -18.19 -23.33 -16.66
CA ASN A 689 -19.46 -23.88 -17.15
C ASN A 689 -19.29 -25.12 -18.04
N ARG A 690 -18.42 -26.05 -17.67
CA ARG A 690 -18.05 -27.23 -18.49
C ARG A 690 -17.48 -26.89 -19.89
N GLY A 691 -16.97 -25.66 -20.08
CA GLY A 691 -16.53 -25.14 -21.38
C GLY A 691 -17.62 -24.50 -22.23
N TYR A 692 -18.87 -24.43 -21.75
CA TYR A 692 -19.92 -23.66 -22.41
C TYR A 692 -19.77 -22.15 -22.17
N SER A 693 -20.36 -21.34 -23.05
CA SER A 693 -20.34 -19.88 -22.96
C SER A 693 -20.97 -19.34 -21.67
N SER A 694 -20.65 -18.09 -21.33
CA SER A 694 -21.26 -17.34 -20.21
C SER A 694 -20.91 -17.86 -18.81
N ALA A 695 -19.71 -18.45 -18.66
CA ALA A 695 -19.15 -18.88 -17.38
C ALA A 695 -18.92 -17.70 -16.42
N ASP A 696 -18.36 -16.61 -16.95
CA ASP A 696 -18.20 -15.31 -16.28
C ASP A 696 -19.51 -14.76 -15.70
N HIS A 697 -20.59 -14.80 -16.47
CA HIS A 697 -21.89 -14.34 -16.02
C HIS A 697 -22.47 -15.28 -14.94
N SER A 698 -22.29 -16.60 -15.08
CA SER A 698 -22.69 -17.56 -14.04
C SER A 698 -21.91 -17.32 -12.72
N MET A 699 -20.60 -17.08 -12.82
CA MET A 699 -19.74 -16.68 -11.70
C MET A 699 -20.21 -15.37 -11.05
N SER A 700 -20.59 -14.39 -11.86
CA SER A 700 -21.05 -13.07 -11.42
C SER A 700 -22.29 -13.16 -10.53
N ILE A 701 -23.30 -13.90 -10.99
CA ILE A 701 -24.52 -14.17 -10.22
C ILE A 701 -24.17 -14.94 -8.94
N ARG A 702 -23.36 -16.00 -9.06
CA ARG A 702 -22.98 -16.86 -7.94
C ARG A 702 -22.23 -16.09 -6.84
N ALA A 703 -21.30 -15.21 -7.19
CA ALA A 703 -20.60 -14.37 -6.22
C ALA A 703 -21.58 -13.52 -5.39
N ASN A 704 -22.55 -12.90 -6.05
CA ASN A 704 -23.57 -12.09 -5.39
C ASN A 704 -24.51 -12.95 -4.51
N VAL A 705 -24.81 -14.20 -4.89
CA VAL A 705 -25.53 -15.15 -4.02
C VAL A 705 -24.74 -15.42 -2.73
N LEU A 706 -23.42 -15.62 -2.82
CA LEU A 706 -22.56 -15.84 -1.66
C LEU A 706 -22.46 -14.59 -0.77
N VAL A 707 -22.31 -13.40 -1.35
CA VAL A 707 -22.37 -12.14 -0.60
C VAL A 707 -23.70 -12.02 0.13
N LYS A 708 -24.80 -12.39 -0.52
CA LYS A 708 -26.13 -12.37 0.09
C LYS A 708 -26.25 -13.34 1.27
N LEU A 709 -25.69 -14.55 1.15
CA LEU A 709 -25.62 -15.53 2.24
C LEU A 709 -24.97 -14.92 3.50
N PHE A 710 -23.81 -14.25 3.34
CA PHE A 710 -23.13 -13.61 4.45
C PHE A 710 -23.97 -12.51 5.12
N GLN A 711 -24.71 -11.71 4.33
CA GLN A 711 -25.60 -10.69 4.89
C GLN A 711 -26.76 -11.27 5.69
N VAL A 712 -27.36 -12.37 5.21
CA VAL A 712 -28.53 -13.02 5.83
C VAL A 712 -28.14 -13.74 7.12
N ILE A 713 -27.00 -14.44 7.14
CA ILE A 713 -26.54 -15.19 8.31
C ILE A 713 -25.82 -14.28 9.30
N GLY A 714 -25.12 -13.24 8.83
CA GLY A 714 -24.15 -12.50 9.62
C GLY A 714 -24.71 -11.75 10.83
N ALA A 715 -25.99 -11.41 10.82
CA ALA A 715 -26.65 -10.72 11.92
C ALA A 715 -26.96 -11.61 13.15
N ASP A 716 -26.94 -12.95 13.01
CA ASP A 716 -27.40 -13.89 14.04
C ASP A 716 -26.27 -14.84 14.47
N GLU A 717 -25.79 -14.70 15.71
CA GLU A 717 -24.71 -15.52 16.28
C GLU A 717 -25.04 -17.02 16.37
N ALA A 718 -26.28 -17.37 16.67
CA ALA A 718 -26.69 -18.77 16.74
C ALA A 718 -26.61 -19.41 15.36
N ARG A 719 -27.08 -18.69 14.32
CA ARG A 719 -27.00 -19.18 12.93
C ARG A 719 -25.58 -19.26 12.42
N ARG A 720 -24.74 -18.27 12.74
CA ARG A 720 -23.30 -18.30 12.40
C ARG A 720 -22.62 -19.54 12.96
N THR A 721 -22.92 -19.88 14.21
CA THR A 721 -22.36 -21.04 14.89
C THR A 721 -22.81 -22.35 14.22
N VAL A 722 -24.11 -22.52 13.99
CA VAL A 722 -24.68 -23.74 13.38
C VAL A 722 -24.24 -23.92 11.92
N ASN A 723 -23.98 -22.82 11.20
CA ASN A 723 -23.62 -22.84 9.78
C ASN A 723 -22.12 -22.58 9.52
N ARG A 724 -21.26 -22.70 10.54
CA ARG A 724 -19.84 -22.32 10.42
C ARG A 724 -19.11 -22.97 9.24
N SER A 725 -19.24 -24.29 9.06
CA SER A 725 -18.56 -25.00 7.97
C SER A 725 -19.05 -24.58 6.57
N LEU A 726 -20.34 -24.24 6.46
CA LEU A 726 -20.90 -23.72 5.22
C LEU A 726 -20.33 -22.32 4.92
N LEU A 727 -20.26 -21.45 5.93
CA LEU A 727 -19.70 -20.11 5.79
C LEU A 727 -18.22 -20.14 5.40
N GLU A 728 -17.44 -21.05 5.96
CA GLU A 728 -16.04 -21.29 5.57
C GLU A 728 -15.93 -21.71 4.10
N SER A 729 -16.76 -22.66 3.67
CA SER A 729 -16.72 -23.15 2.28
C SER A 729 -17.21 -22.08 1.28
N ALA A 730 -18.23 -21.30 1.67
CA ALA A 730 -18.72 -20.17 0.89
C ALA A 730 -17.70 -19.03 0.80
N ALA A 731 -16.93 -18.79 1.88
CA ALA A 731 -15.87 -17.78 1.91
C ALA A 731 -14.73 -18.17 1.00
N SER A 732 -14.28 -19.44 1.05
CA SER A 732 -13.26 -19.97 0.14
C SER A 732 -13.69 -19.78 -1.33
N HIS A 733 -14.93 -20.13 -1.67
CA HIS A 733 -15.40 -20.01 -3.06
C HIS A 733 -15.57 -18.56 -3.51
N LEU A 734 -16.06 -17.66 -2.63
CA LEU A 734 -16.11 -16.24 -2.95
C LEU A 734 -14.71 -15.67 -3.17
N TRP A 735 -13.73 -16.18 -2.42
CA TRP A 735 -12.33 -15.83 -2.58
C TRP A 735 -11.75 -16.35 -3.90
N ASP A 736 -12.06 -17.60 -4.28
CA ASP A 736 -11.70 -18.18 -5.57
C ASP A 736 -12.24 -17.35 -6.75
N ILE A 737 -13.50 -16.88 -6.66
CA ILE A 737 -14.07 -15.99 -7.68
C ILE A 737 -13.33 -14.64 -7.72
N GLY A 738 -13.05 -14.05 -6.55
CA GLY A 738 -12.28 -12.81 -6.46
C GLY A 738 -10.91 -12.92 -7.15
N ASP A 739 -10.20 -14.02 -6.92
CA ASP A 739 -8.88 -14.29 -7.50
C ASP A 739 -8.93 -14.52 -8.99
N PHE A 740 -9.88 -15.35 -9.41
CA PHE A 740 -10.07 -15.64 -10.81
C PHE A 740 -10.36 -14.37 -11.60
N LEU A 741 -11.24 -13.49 -11.10
CA LEU A 741 -11.59 -12.24 -11.78
C LEU A 741 -10.52 -11.14 -11.64
N ALA A 742 -9.68 -11.19 -10.59
CA ALA A 742 -8.59 -10.25 -10.42
C ALA A 742 -7.44 -10.47 -11.40
N ASP A 743 -7.34 -11.65 -12.01
CA ASP A 743 -6.43 -11.92 -13.12
C ASP A 743 -6.99 -11.35 -14.44
N PRO A 744 -6.34 -10.34 -15.05
CA PRO A 744 -6.80 -9.75 -16.30
C PRO A 744 -6.85 -10.72 -17.48
N ALA A 745 -6.21 -11.90 -17.41
CA ALA A 745 -6.28 -12.95 -18.43
C ALA A 745 -7.64 -13.65 -18.46
N ASN A 746 -8.38 -13.62 -17.35
CA ASN A 746 -9.72 -14.22 -17.23
C ASN A 746 -10.85 -13.23 -17.60
N ILE A 747 -10.52 -11.99 -17.92
CA ILE A 747 -11.48 -10.94 -18.31
C ILE A 747 -11.47 -10.79 -19.84
N TYR A 748 -12.48 -11.38 -20.50
CA TYR A 748 -12.62 -11.33 -21.96
C TYR A 748 -13.13 -9.96 -22.45
N PRO A 749 -12.66 -9.42 -23.59
CA PRO A 749 -13.09 -8.14 -24.13
C PRO A 749 -14.49 -8.17 -24.75
N SER A 750 -15.51 -8.22 -23.88
CA SER A 750 -16.92 -8.17 -24.24
C SER A 750 -17.76 -7.48 -23.16
N ASN A 751 -19.07 -7.38 -23.40
CA ASN A 751 -20.02 -6.96 -22.37
C ASN A 751 -19.95 -7.83 -21.09
N HIS A 752 -19.59 -9.11 -21.21
CA HIS A 752 -19.39 -9.98 -20.06
C HIS A 752 -18.15 -9.61 -19.24
N GLY A 753 -17.07 -9.17 -19.89
CA GLY A 753 -15.89 -8.65 -19.19
C GLY A 753 -16.22 -7.43 -18.32
N ILE A 754 -17.14 -6.58 -18.78
CA ILE A 754 -17.62 -5.42 -18.00
C ILE A 754 -18.45 -5.90 -16.80
N MET A 755 -19.32 -6.91 -16.97
CA MET A 755 -20.03 -7.52 -15.84
C MET A 755 -19.07 -8.10 -14.81
N ALA A 756 -18.04 -8.82 -15.26
CA ALA A 756 -17.02 -9.39 -14.40
C ALA A 756 -16.26 -8.32 -13.60
N CYS A 757 -15.97 -7.16 -14.22
CA CYS A 757 -15.38 -6.02 -13.51
C CYS A 757 -16.32 -5.46 -12.42
N LEU A 758 -17.63 -5.35 -12.71
CA LEU A 758 -18.63 -4.96 -11.71
C LEU A 758 -18.70 -5.99 -10.56
N THR A 759 -18.71 -7.28 -10.88
CA THR A 759 -18.68 -8.34 -9.86
C THR A 759 -17.44 -8.26 -9.00
N LEU A 760 -16.26 -8.06 -9.60
CA LEU A 760 -15.04 -7.92 -8.81
C LEU A 760 -15.10 -6.69 -7.88
N ALA A 761 -15.74 -5.59 -8.30
CA ALA A 761 -15.99 -4.45 -7.41
C ALA A 761 -17.00 -4.79 -6.28
N GLN A 762 -18.02 -5.61 -6.55
CA GLN A 762 -18.95 -6.12 -5.54
C GLN A 762 -18.26 -7.04 -4.53
N VAL A 763 -17.40 -7.95 -5.00
CA VAL A 763 -16.56 -8.82 -4.17
C VAL A 763 -15.60 -7.97 -3.34
N ALA A 764 -14.91 -7.00 -3.96
CA ALA A 764 -14.05 -6.06 -3.25
C ALA A 764 -14.79 -5.37 -2.09
N ASN A 765 -16.03 -4.94 -2.32
CA ASN A 765 -16.84 -4.29 -1.29
C ASN A 765 -17.23 -5.25 -0.14
N ALA A 766 -17.54 -6.51 -0.45
CA ALA A 766 -17.76 -7.55 0.56
C ALA A 766 -16.49 -7.79 1.41
N PHE A 767 -15.31 -7.67 0.80
CA PHE A 767 -14.02 -7.74 1.48
C PHE A 767 -13.62 -6.40 2.14
N GLY A 768 -14.49 -5.39 2.22
CA GLY A 768 -14.12 -4.04 2.67
C GLY A 768 -13.53 -3.94 4.09
N ARG A 769 -13.77 -4.94 4.95
CA ARG A 769 -13.11 -5.07 6.27
C ARG A 769 -11.63 -5.49 6.15
N LEU A 770 -11.29 -6.17 5.06
CA LEU A 770 -9.96 -6.63 4.67
C LEU A 770 -9.38 -5.66 3.65
N LYS A 771 -9.09 -4.43 4.10
CA LYS A 771 -8.77 -3.29 3.22
C LYS A 771 -7.75 -3.61 2.13
N TYR A 772 -6.66 -4.30 2.46
CA TYR A 772 -5.63 -4.64 1.47
C TYR A 772 -6.19 -5.51 0.33
N ILE A 773 -6.97 -6.55 0.63
CA ILE A 773 -7.57 -7.42 -0.39
C ILE A 773 -8.62 -6.65 -1.19
N SER A 774 -9.48 -5.89 -0.49
CA SER A 774 -10.51 -5.05 -1.10
C SER A 774 -9.94 -4.05 -2.10
N GLU A 775 -8.89 -3.31 -1.72
CA GLU A 775 -8.24 -2.30 -2.56
C GLU A 775 -7.55 -2.92 -3.77
N GLN A 776 -6.94 -4.10 -3.63
CA GLN A 776 -6.34 -4.83 -4.75
C GLN A 776 -7.40 -5.24 -5.78
N TYR A 777 -8.50 -5.85 -5.34
CA TYR A 777 -9.60 -6.22 -6.23
C TYR A 777 -10.25 -5.02 -6.89
N LEU A 778 -10.49 -3.93 -6.14
CA LEU A 778 -11.10 -2.72 -6.71
C LEU A 778 -10.20 -2.06 -7.75
N ARG A 779 -8.88 -2.04 -7.52
CA ARG A 779 -7.88 -1.56 -8.49
C ARG A 779 -7.89 -2.42 -9.76
N GLN A 780 -7.90 -3.75 -9.63
CA GLN A 780 -7.92 -4.65 -10.79
C GLN A 780 -9.24 -4.56 -11.56
N ALA A 781 -10.37 -4.42 -10.88
CA ALA A 781 -11.67 -4.18 -11.50
C ALA A 781 -11.66 -2.89 -12.33
N SER A 782 -11.18 -1.79 -11.74
CA SER A 782 -11.15 -0.47 -12.39
C SER A 782 -10.16 -0.43 -13.57
N THR A 783 -8.97 -1.01 -13.39
CA THR A 783 -7.92 -1.09 -14.42
C THR A 783 -8.38 -1.95 -15.60
N SER A 784 -8.96 -3.11 -15.32
CA SER A 784 -9.50 -4.01 -16.35
C SER A 784 -10.66 -3.36 -17.09
N LEU A 785 -11.58 -2.69 -16.39
CA LEU A 785 -12.68 -1.96 -17.00
C LEU A 785 -12.19 -0.82 -17.90
N MET A 786 -11.20 -0.05 -17.45
CA MET A 786 -10.60 1.00 -18.26
C MET A 786 -9.97 0.45 -19.54
N ARG A 787 -9.27 -0.68 -19.45
CA ARG A 787 -8.72 -1.40 -20.61
C ARG A 787 -9.84 -1.81 -21.58
N LEU A 788 -10.91 -2.41 -21.06
CA LEU A 788 -12.08 -2.82 -21.84
C LEU A 788 -12.71 -1.64 -22.58
N ILE A 789 -13.00 -0.55 -21.87
CA ILE A 789 -13.58 0.67 -22.46
C ILE A 789 -12.71 1.19 -23.62
N LYS A 790 -11.39 1.30 -23.41
CA LYS A 790 -10.46 1.77 -24.46
C LYS A 790 -10.43 0.84 -25.68
N THR A 791 -10.67 -0.45 -25.49
CA THR A 791 -10.74 -1.43 -26.59
C THR A 791 -12.12 -1.58 -27.21
N SER A 792 -13.20 -1.19 -26.52
CA SER A 792 -14.58 -1.37 -26.97
C SER A 792 -15.16 -0.14 -27.66
N PHE A 793 -14.64 1.06 -27.34
CA PHE A 793 -15.10 2.31 -27.93
C PHE A 793 -14.06 2.95 -28.86
N ASP A 794 -14.54 3.66 -29.87
CA ASP A 794 -13.73 4.60 -30.64
C ASP A 794 -13.60 5.96 -29.94
N ARG A 795 -12.81 6.85 -30.56
CA ARG A 795 -12.58 8.20 -30.03
C ARG A 795 -13.86 9.04 -29.85
N ASP A 796 -14.89 8.76 -30.63
CA ASP A 796 -16.18 9.44 -30.62
C ASP A 796 -17.15 8.81 -29.59
N GLY A 797 -16.71 7.75 -28.90
CA GLY A 797 -17.49 7.05 -27.89
C GLY A 797 -18.39 5.95 -28.45
N TRP A 798 -18.28 5.58 -29.73
CA TRP A 798 -19.12 4.56 -30.35
C TRP A 798 -18.53 3.16 -30.21
N ALA A 799 -19.39 2.15 -30.03
CA ALA A 799 -18.95 0.77 -29.81
C ALA A 799 -18.49 0.11 -31.12
N ASN A 800 -17.40 -0.65 -31.04
CA ASN A 800 -16.68 -1.23 -32.17
C ASN A 800 -17.43 -2.32 -32.96
N GLU A 801 -18.58 -2.79 -32.46
CA GLU A 801 -19.39 -3.90 -33.01
C GLU A 801 -20.51 -3.42 -33.94
N ASN A 802 -20.66 -2.10 -34.15
CA ASN A 802 -21.67 -1.47 -35.01
C ASN A 802 -23.14 -1.76 -34.67
N THR A 803 -23.40 -2.35 -33.50
CA THR A 803 -24.75 -2.70 -33.06
C THR A 803 -25.25 -1.71 -32.00
N VAL A 804 -26.32 -0.97 -32.32
CA VAL A 804 -26.86 0.09 -31.44
C VAL A 804 -27.39 -0.48 -30.11
N GLY A 805 -28.03 -1.65 -30.14
CA GLY A 805 -28.52 -2.32 -28.94
C GLY A 805 -27.40 -2.71 -27.96
N TYR A 806 -26.32 -3.31 -28.48
CA TYR A 806 -25.15 -3.67 -27.66
C TYR A 806 -24.43 -2.44 -27.11
N HIS A 807 -24.30 -1.39 -27.91
CA HIS A 807 -23.77 -0.11 -27.44
C HIS A 807 -24.58 0.40 -26.24
N SER A 808 -25.91 0.46 -26.35
CA SER A 808 -26.79 0.86 -25.24
C SER A 808 -26.66 -0.06 -24.02
N PHE A 809 -26.44 -1.36 -24.23
CA PHE A 809 -26.26 -2.32 -23.15
C PHE A 809 -24.93 -2.12 -22.40
N ILE A 810 -23.84 -1.90 -23.12
CA ILE A 810 -22.53 -1.56 -22.53
C ILE A 810 -22.65 -0.30 -21.68
N LEU A 811 -23.30 0.76 -22.18
CA LEU A 811 -23.51 1.99 -21.41
C LEU A 811 -24.37 1.77 -20.16
N ARG A 812 -25.32 0.82 -20.18
CA ARG A 812 -26.05 0.42 -18.97
C ARG A 812 -25.09 -0.21 -17.96
N LEU A 813 -24.24 -1.15 -18.37
CA LEU A 813 -23.26 -1.79 -17.48
C LEU A 813 -22.25 -0.79 -16.90
N LEU A 814 -21.83 0.21 -17.67
CA LEU A 814 -20.97 1.29 -17.16
C LEU A 814 -21.69 2.16 -16.12
N ARG A 815 -22.96 2.52 -16.37
CA ARG A 815 -23.80 3.22 -15.39
C ARG A 815 -23.94 2.41 -14.10
N ASP A 816 -24.19 1.12 -14.24
CA ASP A 816 -24.34 0.19 -13.13
C ASP A 816 -23.07 0.12 -12.28
N TYR A 817 -21.89 0.03 -12.92
CA TYR A 817 -20.59 0.09 -12.25
C TYR A 817 -20.40 1.39 -11.48
N LEU A 818 -20.65 2.52 -12.13
CA LEU A 818 -20.49 3.85 -11.53
C LEU A 818 -21.48 4.09 -10.39
N GLU A 819 -22.75 3.68 -10.55
CA GLU A 819 -23.77 3.78 -9.50
C GLU A 819 -23.35 2.93 -8.29
N TYR A 820 -22.97 1.68 -8.53
CA TYR A 820 -22.57 0.77 -7.46
C TYR A 820 -21.40 1.32 -6.65
N CYS A 821 -20.35 1.79 -7.33
CA CYS A 821 -19.19 2.39 -6.67
C CYS A 821 -19.57 3.67 -5.92
N THR A 822 -20.37 4.55 -6.53
CA THR A 822 -20.80 5.81 -5.92
C THR A 822 -21.62 5.57 -4.65
N ARG A 823 -22.64 4.70 -4.72
CA ARG A 823 -23.55 4.45 -3.60
C ARG A 823 -22.91 3.70 -2.44
N ASN A 824 -21.85 2.93 -2.70
CA ASN A 824 -21.08 2.24 -1.66
C ASN A 824 -19.80 2.98 -1.26
N SER A 825 -19.59 4.21 -1.74
CA SER A 825 -18.38 5.01 -1.47
C SER A 825 -17.07 4.28 -1.80
N LEU A 826 -17.04 3.53 -2.90
CA LEU A 826 -15.85 2.85 -3.40
C LEU A 826 -15.07 3.83 -4.28
N GLY A 827 -13.89 4.24 -3.83
CA GLY A 827 -13.00 5.15 -4.55
C GLY A 827 -11.96 4.40 -5.38
N ALA A 828 -11.90 4.70 -6.68
CA ALA A 828 -10.77 4.39 -7.54
C ALA A 828 -10.46 5.62 -8.40
N ASP A 829 -9.17 5.88 -8.64
CA ASP A 829 -8.71 7.08 -9.36
C ASP A 829 -9.30 7.14 -10.78
N GLU A 830 -9.58 5.97 -11.37
CA GLU A 830 -10.11 5.80 -12.71
C GLU A 830 -11.61 6.11 -12.85
N ILE A 831 -12.39 6.24 -11.75
CA ILE A 831 -13.84 6.45 -11.80
C ILE A 831 -14.22 7.72 -12.57
N LYS A 832 -13.43 8.79 -12.42
CA LYS A 832 -13.64 10.06 -13.13
C LYS A 832 -13.49 9.87 -14.64
N ASP A 833 -12.47 9.13 -15.06
CA ASP A 833 -12.20 8.86 -16.46
C ASP A 833 -13.31 7.98 -17.07
N ILE A 834 -13.75 6.94 -16.35
CA ILE A 834 -14.85 6.06 -16.76
C ILE A 834 -16.13 6.87 -17.01
N ARG A 835 -16.44 7.84 -16.12
CA ARG A 835 -17.58 8.75 -16.30
C ARG A 835 -17.47 9.56 -17.60
N GLY A 836 -16.28 10.08 -17.91
CA GLY A 836 -16.05 10.79 -19.18
C GLY A 836 -16.23 9.92 -20.42
N TYR A 837 -15.89 8.62 -20.37
CA TYR A 837 -16.20 7.69 -21.46
C TYR A 837 -17.70 7.40 -21.57
N LEU A 838 -18.39 7.21 -20.45
CA LEU A 838 -19.84 7.02 -20.43
C LEU A 838 -20.57 8.20 -21.08
N GLU A 839 -20.22 9.43 -20.71
CA GLU A 839 -20.84 10.65 -21.27
C GLU A 839 -20.66 10.74 -22.80
N ARG A 840 -19.45 10.44 -23.31
CA ARG A 840 -19.21 10.39 -24.77
C ARG A 840 -20.02 9.28 -25.44
N GLY A 841 -20.11 8.11 -24.81
CA GLY A 841 -20.91 7.01 -25.32
C GLY A 841 -22.41 7.33 -25.34
N GLU A 842 -22.95 7.93 -24.29
CA GLU A 842 -24.35 8.36 -24.26
C GLU A 842 -24.64 9.41 -25.34
N GLN A 843 -23.71 10.33 -25.58
CA GLN A 843 -23.82 11.27 -26.70
C GLN A 843 -23.80 10.55 -28.06
N ALA A 844 -22.91 9.57 -28.26
CA ALA A 844 -22.88 8.76 -29.48
C ALA A 844 -24.20 8.02 -29.70
N LEU A 845 -24.76 7.40 -28.65
CA LEU A 845 -26.06 6.73 -28.70
C LEU A 845 -27.20 7.68 -29.11
N SER A 846 -27.20 8.92 -28.63
CA SER A 846 -28.19 9.93 -29.01
C SER A 846 -28.19 10.26 -30.52
N PHE A 847 -27.05 10.16 -31.21
CA PHE A 847 -27.02 10.26 -32.68
C PHE A 847 -27.63 9.02 -33.36
N CYS A 848 -27.38 7.83 -32.79
CA CYS A 848 -27.71 6.53 -33.39
C CYS A 848 -29.15 6.03 -33.17
N VAL A 849 -29.89 6.59 -32.21
CA VAL A 849 -31.31 6.26 -32.05
C VAL A 849 -32.17 6.94 -33.11
N ARG A 850 -33.39 6.44 -33.37
CA ARG A 850 -34.36 7.08 -34.26
C ARG A 850 -34.91 8.38 -33.65
N GLN A 851 -35.66 9.15 -34.45
CA GLN A 851 -36.27 10.42 -34.03
C GLN A 851 -37.15 10.27 -32.77
N ASP A 852 -37.83 9.14 -32.62
CA ASP A 852 -38.68 8.82 -31.45
C ASP A 852 -37.89 8.27 -30.25
N GLY A 853 -36.56 8.17 -30.36
CA GLY A 853 -35.68 7.63 -29.32
C GLY A 853 -35.63 6.11 -29.25
N SER A 854 -36.15 5.40 -30.26
CA SER A 854 -36.03 3.94 -30.36
C SER A 854 -34.68 3.50 -30.91
N ILE A 855 -34.22 2.34 -30.46
CA ILE A 855 -33.03 1.67 -30.98
C ILE A 855 -33.40 0.96 -32.28
N PRO A 856 -32.77 1.29 -33.42
CA PRO A 856 -33.05 0.60 -34.68
C PRO A 856 -32.53 -0.85 -34.64
N PRO A 857 -33.23 -1.80 -35.28
CA PRO A 857 -32.84 -3.21 -35.32
C PRO A 857 -31.74 -3.44 -36.35
N ILE A 858 -30.54 -2.90 -36.12
CA ILE A 858 -29.38 -3.03 -37.01
C ILE A 858 -28.42 -4.05 -36.39
N GLY A 859 -28.03 -5.07 -37.16
CA GLY A 859 -27.12 -6.14 -36.70
C GLY A 859 -27.79 -7.04 -35.67
N ASP A 860 -27.04 -7.47 -34.64
CA ASP A 860 -27.55 -8.34 -33.57
C ASP A 860 -28.36 -7.56 -32.50
N SER A 861 -29.27 -6.69 -32.93
CA SER A 861 -30.16 -5.93 -32.04
C SER A 861 -31.63 -6.08 -32.45
N PRO A 862 -32.54 -6.48 -31.54
CA PRO A 862 -33.97 -6.32 -31.79
C PRO A 862 -34.39 -4.85 -31.68
N LEU A 863 -35.61 -4.55 -32.13
CA LEU A 863 -36.24 -3.25 -31.89
C LEU A 863 -36.52 -3.05 -30.39
N TYR A 864 -35.99 -1.97 -29.81
CA TYR A 864 -36.21 -1.62 -28.41
C TYR A 864 -36.55 -0.13 -28.28
N ARG A 865 -37.49 0.25 -27.39
CA ARG A 865 -38.01 1.62 -27.27
C ARG A 865 -37.72 2.24 -25.89
N PRO A 866 -36.45 2.53 -25.56
CA PRO A 866 -36.09 3.16 -24.28
C PRO A 866 -36.48 4.65 -24.21
N LYS A 867 -36.90 5.27 -25.32
CA LYS A 867 -37.20 6.71 -25.45
C LYS A 867 -36.00 7.59 -25.11
N ILE A 868 -34.85 7.28 -25.71
CA ILE A 868 -33.63 8.08 -25.56
C ILE A 868 -33.80 9.41 -26.30
N THR A 869 -33.26 10.50 -25.77
CA THR A 869 -33.31 11.78 -26.48
C THR A 869 -32.45 11.71 -27.73
N SER A 870 -33.10 11.88 -28.87
CA SER A 870 -32.50 11.81 -30.20
C SER A 870 -31.84 13.13 -30.59
N ILE A 871 -30.62 13.07 -31.12
CA ILE A 871 -30.01 14.17 -31.87
C ILE A 871 -30.31 13.92 -33.35
N ASN A 872 -31.12 14.79 -33.95
CA ASN A 872 -31.55 14.70 -35.35
C ASN A 872 -30.52 15.36 -36.28
N HIS A 873 -29.28 14.87 -36.24
CA HIS A 873 -28.17 15.36 -37.06
C HIS A 873 -27.32 14.19 -37.55
N SER A 874 -26.65 14.38 -38.68
CA SER A 874 -25.78 13.35 -39.26
C SER A 874 -24.47 13.20 -38.46
N LYS A 875 -23.95 11.98 -38.34
CA LYS A 875 -22.70 11.68 -37.62
C LYS A 875 -21.98 10.49 -38.23
N LEU A 876 -20.70 10.69 -38.53
CA LEU A 876 -19.77 9.63 -38.93
C LEU A 876 -18.92 9.19 -37.72
N PHE A 877 -18.93 7.90 -37.44
CA PHE A 877 -18.00 7.21 -36.55
C PHE A 877 -16.96 6.49 -37.40
N ALA A 878 -15.96 7.25 -37.87
CA ALA A 878 -15.06 6.84 -38.94
C ALA A 878 -14.23 5.60 -38.58
N GLU A 879 -13.72 5.54 -37.34
CA GLU A 879 -12.89 4.42 -36.89
C GLU A 879 -13.69 3.11 -36.82
N SER A 880 -14.97 3.19 -36.49
CA SER A 880 -15.86 2.03 -36.40
C SER A 880 -16.62 1.73 -37.69
N GLY A 881 -16.57 2.59 -38.71
CA GLY A 881 -17.25 2.35 -39.99
C GLY A 881 -18.79 2.47 -39.91
N PHE A 882 -19.30 3.39 -39.09
CA PHE A 882 -20.75 3.60 -38.92
C PHE A 882 -21.13 5.05 -39.24
N LEU A 883 -22.03 5.25 -40.19
CA LEU A 883 -22.55 6.57 -40.55
C LEU A 883 -24.05 6.62 -40.34
N ILE A 884 -24.51 7.69 -39.68
CA ILE A 884 -25.90 8.07 -39.61
C ILE A 884 -26.09 9.35 -40.42
N VAL A 885 -26.98 9.33 -41.40
CA VAL A 885 -27.49 10.51 -42.10
C VAL A 885 -28.90 10.77 -41.61
N LYS A 886 -29.12 11.91 -40.96
CA LYS A 886 -30.35 12.13 -40.20
C LYS A 886 -30.78 13.60 -40.12
N ASP A 887 -32.09 13.79 -40.14
CA ASP A 887 -32.82 15.03 -39.84
C ASP A 887 -34.16 14.72 -39.14
N GLU A 888 -35.09 15.69 -39.13
CA GLU A 888 -36.40 15.55 -38.48
C GLU A 888 -37.32 14.48 -39.09
N LEU A 889 -37.09 14.08 -40.35
CA LEU A 889 -37.91 13.08 -41.03
C LEU A 889 -37.13 11.83 -41.41
N LEU A 890 -35.89 11.99 -41.88
CA LEU A 890 -35.07 10.93 -42.45
C LEU A 890 -34.08 10.40 -41.42
N TYR A 891 -33.98 9.08 -41.31
CA TYR A 891 -32.88 8.36 -40.66
C TYR A 891 -32.36 7.32 -41.63
N LEU A 892 -31.09 7.45 -42.03
CA LEU A 892 -30.40 6.49 -42.86
C LEU A 892 -29.13 6.05 -42.13
N SER A 893 -28.90 4.74 -42.05
CA SER A 893 -27.63 4.20 -41.58
C SER A 893 -26.84 3.62 -42.75
N LEU A 894 -25.51 3.71 -42.66
CA LEU A 894 -24.57 3.05 -43.56
C LEU A 894 -23.48 2.39 -42.72
N VAL A 895 -23.30 1.09 -42.90
CA VAL A 895 -22.28 0.29 -42.21
C VAL A 895 -21.22 -0.14 -43.21
N CYS A 896 -19.95 0.13 -42.92
CA CYS A 896 -18.83 -0.41 -43.70
C CYS A 896 -17.56 -0.39 -42.86
N GLY A 897 -17.13 -1.56 -42.40
CA GLY A 897 -16.03 -1.71 -41.47
C GLY A 897 -16.50 -2.04 -40.06
N SER A 898 -15.52 -2.32 -39.21
CA SER A 898 -15.67 -2.51 -37.76
C SER A 898 -14.28 -2.57 -37.14
N ARG A 899 -14.18 -2.31 -35.83
CA ARG A 899 -12.94 -2.54 -35.05
C ARG A 899 -12.96 -3.85 -34.26
N SER A 900 -14.11 -4.50 -34.21
CA SER A 900 -14.33 -5.79 -33.56
C SER A 900 -15.06 -6.74 -34.52
N ASP A 901 -14.86 -8.04 -34.34
CA ASP A 901 -15.61 -9.11 -35.00
C ASP A 901 -16.74 -9.68 -34.11
N ASN A 902 -16.77 -9.33 -32.83
CA ASN A 902 -17.87 -9.69 -31.92
C ASN A 902 -19.20 -9.13 -32.46
N HIS A 903 -20.22 -9.99 -32.55
CA HIS A 903 -21.58 -9.65 -33.01
C HIS A 903 -21.68 -9.01 -34.41
N LYS A 904 -20.58 -8.98 -35.18
CA LYS A 904 -20.54 -8.41 -36.53
C LYS A 904 -21.11 -9.40 -37.54
N GLN A 905 -21.92 -8.88 -38.46
CA GLN A 905 -22.52 -9.64 -39.56
C GLN A 905 -21.79 -9.36 -40.89
N VAL A 906 -22.20 -10.01 -41.98
CA VAL A 906 -21.63 -9.78 -43.33
C VAL A 906 -22.36 -8.61 -44.01
N ASP A 907 -22.27 -7.43 -43.40
CA ASP A 907 -23.06 -6.24 -43.72
C ASP A 907 -22.20 -5.05 -44.19
N ASP A 908 -20.96 -5.28 -44.63
CA ASP A 908 -20.10 -4.22 -45.15
C ASP A 908 -20.73 -3.63 -46.44
N SER A 909 -21.04 -2.33 -46.43
CA SER A 909 -21.86 -1.54 -47.37
C SER A 909 -23.39 -1.54 -47.15
N SER A 910 -23.89 -2.19 -46.08
CA SER A 910 -25.32 -2.23 -45.76
C SER A 910 -25.88 -0.85 -45.44
N LEU A 911 -27.12 -0.61 -45.87
CA LEU A 911 -27.87 0.63 -45.67
C LEU A 911 -29.28 0.34 -45.14
N THR A 912 -29.76 1.15 -44.21
CA THR A 912 -31.18 1.16 -43.81
C THR A 912 -31.78 2.54 -44.00
N LEU A 913 -33.09 2.61 -44.18
CA LEU A 913 -33.83 3.86 -44.39
C LEU A 913 -35.14 3.83 -43.61
N HIS A 914 -35.28 4.81 -42.73
CA HIS A 914 -36.47 5.11 -41.96
C HIS A 914 -36.92 6.54 -42.28
N TYR A 915 -38.21 6.74 -42.52
CA TYR A 915 -38.75 8.03 -42.92
C TYR A 915 -40.10 8.31 -42.26
N GLY A 916 -40.21 9.44 -41.57
CA GLY A 916 -41.48 9.93 -41.02
C GLY A 916 -42.16 8.98 -40.03
N GLY A 917 -41.38 8.15 -39.32
CA GLY A 917 -41.88 7.15 -38.36
C GLY A 917 -42.07 5.74 -38.93
N GLU A 918 -41.81 5.52 -40.22
CA GLU A 918 -41.97 4.22 -40.88
C GLU A 918 -40.63 3.68 -41.41
N ASP A 919 -40.40 2.38 -41.22
CA ASP A 919 -39.26 1.69 -41.81
C ASP A 919 -39.51 1.41 -43.29
N LEU A 920 -38.56 1.73 -44.17
CA LEU A 920 -38.71 1.51 -45.61
C LEU A 920 -37.69 0.48 -46.11
N ILE A 921 -36.42 0.67 -45.77
CA ILE A 921 -35.34 -0.30 -46.02
C ILE A 921 -34.81 -0.74 -44.66
N ILE A 922 -34.81 -2.03 -44.39
CA ILE A 922 -34.47 -2.62 -43.10
C ILE A 922 -33.20 -3.46 -43.16
N ASP A 923 -32.71 -3.81 -41.98
CA ASP A 923 -31.74 -4.86 -41.78
C ASP A 923 -32.46 -6.20 -41.53
N GLY A 924 -31.79 -7.32 -41.79
CA GLY A 924 -32.33 -8.65 -41.54
C GLY A 924 -32.53 -8.96 -40.05
N GLY A 925 -31.71 -8.38 -39.17
CA GLY A 925 -31.77 -8.61 -37.72
C GLY A 925 -31.16 -9.94 -37.27
N SER A 926 -31.51 -10.41 -36.06
CA SER A 926 -30.76 -11.46 -35.37
C SER A 926 -31.44 -12.83 -35.29
N TYR A 927 -32.76 -12.87 -35.06
CA TYR A 927 -33.59 -14.07 -34.81
C TYR A 927 -33.19 -14.93 -33.59
N CYS A 928 -32.05 -15.61 -33.65
CA CYS A 928 -31.54 -16.51 -32.62
C CYS A 928 -29.99 -16.58 -32.67
N TYR A 929 -29.35 -17.32 -31.77
CA TYR A 929 -27.89 -17.53 -31.79
C TYR A 929 -27.46 -18.92 -32.30
N ASP A 930 -28.41 -19.76 -32.72
CA ASP A 930 -28.08 -21.07 -33.28
C ASP A 930 -27.50 -20.93 -34.69
N SER A 931 -26.17 -21.05 -34.80
CA SER A 931 -25.46 -20.95 -36.08
C SER A 931 -25.81 -22.04 -37.09
N THR A 932 -26.51 -23.10 -36.68
CA THR A 932 -26.96 -24.18 -37.57
C THR A 932 -28.31 -23.89 -38.21
N ASP A 933 -29.13 -23.01 -37.60
CA ASP A 933 -30.45 -22.62 -38.09
C ASP A 933 -30.37 -21.93 -39.47
N PRO A 934 -31.14 -22.36 -40.48
CA PRO A 934 -31.11 -21.80 -41.83
C PRO A 934 -31.46 -20.31 -41.91
N PHE A 935 -32.38 -19.82 -41.06
CA PHE A 935 -32.75 -18.41 -41.02
C PHE A 935 -31.64 -17.58 -40.39
N ARG A 936 -31.04 -18.04 -39.28
CA ARG A 936 -29.88 -17.35 -38.69
C ARG A 936 -28.74 -17.22 -39.69
N LYS A 937 -28.39 -18.30 -40.41
CA LYS A 937 -27.36 -18.28 -41.47
C LYS A 937 -27.68 -17.25 -42.55
N TYR A 938 -28.92 -17.20 -43.01
CA TYR A 938 -29.36 -16.23 -44.01
C TYR A 938 -29.26 -14.79 -43.49
N LEU A 939 -29.79 -14.50 -42.29
CA LEU A 939 -29.87 -13.15 -41.73
C LEU A 939 -28.50 -12.52 -41.46
N VAL A 940 -27.49 -13.29 -41.03
CA VAL A 940 -26.14 -12.77 -40.77
C VAL A 940 -25.21 -12.79 -41.98
N SER A 941 -25.65 -13.39 -43.09
CA SER A 941 -24.95 -13.34 -44.38
C SER A 941 -25.28 -12.05 -45.11
N PHE A 942 -24.57 -11.73 -46.19
CA PHE A 942 -24.90 -10.55 -46.98
C PHE A 942 -26.34 -10.56 -47.52
N ARG A 943 -26.95 -11.74 -47.64
CA ARG A 943 -28.34 -11.88 -48.09
C ARG A 943 -29.32 -11.29 -47.09
N GLY A 944 -28.93 -11.09 -45.83
CA GLY A 944 -29.68 -10.38 -44.81
C GLY A 944 -29.68 -8.85 -44.93
N HIS A 945 -28.92 -8.28 -45.88
CA HIS A 945 -28.56 -6.86 -45.86
C HIS A 945 -28.81 -6.12 -47.17
N SER A 946 -28.90 -4.80 -47.08
CA SER A 946 -29.15 -3.89 -48.22
C SER A 946 -27.84 -3.25 -48.70
N GLY A 947 -27.01 -4.02 -49.39
CA GLY A 947 -25.63 -3.67 -49.74
C GLY A 947 -25.25 -3.94 -51.19
N LEU A 948 -23.96 -3.80 -51.50
CA LEU A 948 -23.33 -4.31 -52.72
C LEU A 948 -22.45 -5.49 -52.33
N PHE A 949 -22.71 -6.68 -52.87
CA PHE A 949 -22.02 -7.91 -52.49
C PHE A 949 -21.73 -8.82 -53.68
N SER A 950 -20.77 -9.73 -53.52
CA SER A 950 -20.47 -10.77 -54.51
C SER A 950 -21.03 -12.12 -54.08
N GLU A 951 -21.57 -12.91 -55.01
CA GLU A 951 -22.04 -14.28 -54.72
C GLU A 951 -20.91 -15.17 -54.19
N ALA A 952 -19.65 -14.88 -54.53
CA ALA A 952 -18.50 -15.66 -54.11
C ALA A 952 -18.31 -15.73 -52.57
N VAL A 953 -18.96 -14.84 -51.82
CA VAL A 953 -18.94 -14.82 -50.35
C VAL A 953 -20.28 -15.22 -49.71
N ALA A 954 -21.25 -15.72 -50.48
CA ALA A 954 -22.64 -15.92 -50.02
C ALA A 954 -22.80 -16.95 -48.91
N ASP A 955 -22.02 -18.01 -48.98
CA ASP A 955 -22.12 -19.14 -48.06
C ASP A 955 -21.01 -19.10 -46.97
N LEU A 956 -20.27 -17.98 -46.86
CA LEU A 956 -19.30 -17.78 -45.78
C LEU A 956 -20.01 -17.43 -44.47
N SER A 957 -19.56 -18.02 -43.36
CA SER A 957 -19.94 -17.54 -42.03
C SER A 957 -19.35 -16.14 -41.80
N ALA A 958 -19.98 -15.34 -40.93
CA ALA A 958 -19.48 -14.01 -40.58
C ALA A 958 -18.00 -14.03 -40.14
N LYS A 959 -17.62 -15.02 -39.33
CA LYS A 959 -16.22 -15.21 -38.91
C LYS A 959 -15.27 -15.50 -40.08
N ALA A 960 -15.67 -16.35 -41.02
CA ALA A 960 -14.86 -16.69 -42.19
C ALA A 960 -14.71 -15.49 -43.15
N TYR A 961 -15.78 -14.72 -43.34
CA TYR A 961 -15.77 -13.48 -44.11
C TYR A 961 -14.81 -12.45 -43.49
N LEU A 962 -14.95 -12.17 -42.19
CA LEU A 962 -14.12 -11.17 -41.50
C LEU A 962 -12.63 -11.56 -41.49
N HIS A 963 -12.30 -12.84 -41.44
CA HIS A 963 -10.91 -13.32 -41.50
C HIS A 963 -10.23 -13.02 -42.86
N GLN A 964 -10.99 -12.99 -43.96
CA GLN A 964 -10.49 -12.69 -45.31
C GLN A 964 -10.77 -11.25 -45.76
N ARG A 965 -11.38 -10.42 -44.90
CA ARG A 965 -11.59 -9.00 -45.16
C ARG A 965 -10.25 -8.28 -45.16
N LYS A 966 -9.88 -7.67 -46.29
CA LYS A 966 -8.64 -6.90 -46.43
C LYS A 966 -8.76 -5.52 -45.80
N TYR A 967 -9.88 -4.85 -46.07
CA TYR A 967 -10.21 -3.53 -45.54
C TYR A 967 -11.71 -3.29 -45.69
N ALA A 968 -12.28 -2.43 -44.84
CA ALA A 968 -13.64 -1.92 -44.96
C ALA A 968 -13.75 -0.61 -44.17
N SER A 969 -14.23 0.46 -44.80
CA SER A 969 -14.33 1.77 -44.17
C SER A 969 -15.28 2.71 -44.92
N ILE A 970 -15.74 3.75 -44.22
CA ILE A 970 -16.38 4.92 -44.82
C ILE A 970 -15.28 5.99 -45.01
N GLU A 971 -14.78 6.10 -46.24
CA GLU A 971 -13.62 6.95 -46.61
C GLU A 971 -13.95 8.45 -46.58
N GLU A 972 -15.20 8.81 -46.89
CA GLU A 972 -15.62 10.20 -47.03
C GLU A 972 -17.06 10.41 -46.52
N PHE A 973 -17.28 11.51 -45.82
CA PHE A 973 -18.61 12.03 -45.49
C PHE A 973 -18.57 13.56 -45.55
N ALA A 974 -19.50 14.17 -46.28
CA ALA A 974 -19.60 15.60 -46.42
C ALA A 974 -21.05 16.07 -46.53
N ASP A 975 -21.39 17.14 -45.81
CA ASP A 975 -22.63 17.89 -46.06
C ASP A 975 -22.35 18.95 -47.13
N THR A 976 -23.17 18.97 -48.18
CA THR A 976 -22.94 19.77 -49.37
C THR A 976 -24.21 20.49 -49.82
N ALA A 977 -24.07 21.47 -50.70
CA ALA A 977 -25.22 22.17 -51.29
C ALA A 977 -26.20 21.23 -52.01
N ASP A 978 -25.72 20.10 -52.54
CA ASP A 978 -26.54 19.13 -53.27
C ASP A 978 -27.13 18.03 -52.34
N GLY A 979 -26.73 17.97 -51.07
CA GLY A 979 -27.12 16.93 -50.12
C GLY A 979 -25.96 16.40 -49.28
N ARG A 980 -26.23 15.37 -48.47
CA ARG A 980 -25.22 14.67 -47.66
C ARG A 980 -24.64 13.51 -48.46
N PHE A 981 -23.32 13.56 -48.70
CA PHE A 981 -22.58 12.58 -49.49
C PHE A 981 -21.78 11.65 -48.57
N ALA A 982 -21.71 10.37 -48.94
CA ALA A 982 -20.87 9.37 -48.29
C ALA A 982 -20.25 8.41 -49.31
N LYS A 983 -19.02 7.97 -49.03
CA LYS A 983 -18.30 6.97 -49.82
C LYS A 983 -17.79 5.87 -48.90
N ALA A 984 -18.27 4.65 -49.13
CA ALA A 984 -17.85 3.44 -48.42
C ALA A 984 -17.09 2.51 -49.37
N ARG A 985 -16.06 1.83 -48.87
CA ARG A 985 -15.32 0.83 -49.62
C ARG A 985 -14.94 -0.35 -48.74
N TYR A 986 -15.04 -1.55 -49.29
CA TYR A 986 -14.45 -2.74 -48.70
C TYR A 986 -13.75 -3.60 -49.76
N GLY A 987 -12.79 -4.41 -49.30
CA GLY A 987 -12.07 -5.39 -50.09
C GLY A 987 -11.99 -6.74 -49.38
N HIS A 988 -12.06 -7.83 -50.15
CA HIS A 988 -12.07 -9.20 -49.64
C HIS A 988 -11.06 -10.10 -50.39
N GLY A 989 -10.55 -11.12 -49.70
CA GLY A 989 -9.55 -12.06 -50.23
C GLY A 989 -10.04 -12.92 -51.39
N VAL A 990 -11.26 -13.47 -51.26
CA VAL A 990 -11.91 -14.25 -52.32
C VAL A 990 -12.01 -13.42 -53.60
N ASP A 991 -11.49 -13.96 -54.71
CA ASP A 991 -11.40 -13.34 -56.04
C ASP A 991 -10.87 -11.89 -56.06
N ASN A 992 -10.11 -11.48 -55.03
CA ASN A 992 -9.66 -10.10 -54.83
C ASN A 992 -10.79 -9.06 -55.02
N ILE A 993 -11.98 -9.37 -54.48
CA ILE A 993 -13.16 -8.51 -54.59
C ILE A 993 -12.88 -7.14 -53.99
N GLU A 994 -13.28 -6.10 -54.70
CA GLU A 994 -13.40 -4.75 -54.14
C GLU A 994 -14.74 -4.15 -54.50
N CYS A 995 -15.36 -3.51 -53.52
CA CYS A 995 -16.68 -2.90 -53.64
C CYS A 995 -16.62 -1.48 -53.12
N GLU A 996 -17.13 -0.53 -53.91
CA GLU A 996 -17.28 0.87 -53.57
C GLU A 996 -18.76 1.25 -53.70
N ARG A 997 -19.29 1.86 -52.64
CA ARG A 997 -20.64 2.42 -52.59
C ARG A 997 -20.57 3.91 -52.33
N ARG A 998 -21.21 4.70 -53.19
CA ARG A 998 -21.37 6.14 -53.02
C ARG A 998 -22.84 6.46 -52.85
N VAL A 999 -23.17 7.21 -51.80
CA VAL A 999 -24.54 7.57 -51.44
C VAL A 999 -24.64 9.08 -51.37
N LEU A 1000 -25.62 9.66 -52.05
CA LEU A 1000 -26.01 11.06 -51.92
C LEU A 1000 -27.46 11.12 -51.46
N VAL A 1001 -27.69 11.65 -50.26
CA VAL A 1001 -29.03 11.96 -49.74
C VAL A 1001 -29.30 13.43 -50.03
N ASP A 1002 -30.19 13.72 -50.95
CA ASP A 1002 -30.58 15.09 -51.26
C ASP A 1002 -31.46 15.69 -50.14
N HIS A 1003 -31.58 17.03 -50.13
CA HIS A 1003 -32.34 17.75 -49.11
C HIS A 1003 -33.86 17.54 -49.19
N SER A 1004 -34.35 16.82 -50.21
CA SER A 1004 -35.76 16.41 -50.35
C SER A 1004 -36.04 14.99 -49.84
N GLY A 1005 -35.01 14.28 -49.35
CA GLY A 1005 -35.11 12.91 -48.88
C GLY A 1005 -34.95 11.84 -49.98
N GLY A 1006 -34.53 12.24 -51.18
CA GLY A 1006 -34.14 11.31 -52.25
C GLY A 1006 -32.75 10.73 -52.00
N VAL A 1007 -32.58 9.43 -52.22
CA VAL A 1007 -31.30 8.73 -52.03
C VAL A 1007 -30.79 8.25 -53.38
N LEU A 1008 -29.62 8.73 -53.79
CA LEU A 1008 -28.95 8.31 -55.02
C LEU A 1008 -27.73 7.47 -54.68
N ILE A 1009 -27.65 6.27 -55.25
CA ILE A 1009 -26.63 5.26 -54.96
C ILE A 1009 -25.87 4.94 -56.25
N ALA A 1010 -24.55 5.10 -56.22
CA ALA A 1010 -23.66 4.64 -57.28
C ALA A 1010 -22.72 3.58 -56.71
N ASP A 1011 -22.88 2.35 -57.18
CA ASP A 1011 -22.10 1.20 -56.73
C ASP A 1011 -21.14 0.75 -57.83
N ARG A 1012 -19.92 0.38 -57.43
CA ARG A 1012 -18.90 -0.20 -58.29
C ARG A 1012 -18.31 -1.42 -57.61
N ALA A 1013 -18.17 -2.51 -58.35
CA ALA A 1013 -17.46 -3.68 -57.86
C ALA A 1013 -16.45 -4.18 -58.90
N ARG A 1014 -15.38 -4.82 -58.43
CA ARG A 1014 -14.42 -5.55 -59.25
C ARG A 1014 -14.02 -6.87 -58.59
N ALA A 1015 -13.66 -7.85 -59.39
CA ALA A 1015 -13.04 -9.10 -58.97
C ALA A 1015 -12.13 -9.62 -60.07
N ASP A 1016 -11.13 -10.43 -59.71
CA ASP A 1016 -10.19 -11.04 -60.67
C ASP A 1016 -10.88 -12.10 -61.53
N ASN A 1017 -11.94 -12.73 -61.01
CA ASN A 1017 -12.71 -13.73 -61.73
C ASN A 1017 -13.68 -13.03 -62.71
N PRO A 1018 -13.51 -13.23 -64.04
CA PRO A 1018 -14.35 -12.57 -65.03
C PRO A 1018 -15.80 -13.09 -65.05
N ALA A 1019 -16.08 -14.20 -64.35
CA ALA A 1019 -17.41 -14.77 -64.20
C ALA A 1019 -18.09 -14.41 -62.86
N SER A 1020 -17.53 -13.48 -62.07
CA SER A 1020 -18.12 -13.05 -60.80
C SER A 1020 -19.54 -12.51 -60.98
N LEU A 1021 -20.37 -12.79 -59.97
CA LEU A 1021 -21.74 -12.28 -59.86
C LEU A 1021 -21.78 -11.25 -58.73
N PHE A 1022 -22.28 -10.05 -59.04
CA PHE A 1022 -22.47 -8.98 -58.07
C PHE A 1022 -23.96 -8.68 -57.90
N TYR A 1023 -24.35 -8.43 -56.65
CA TYR A 1023 -25.72 -8.10 -56.27
C TYR A 1023 -25.76 -6.75 -55.57
N GLN A 1024 -26.57 -5.84 -56.09
CA GLN A 1024 -27.06 -4.71 -55.33
C GLN A 1024 -28.42 -5.09 -54.73
N SER A 1025 -28.49 -5.19 -53.41
CA SER A 1025 -29.66 -5.70 -52.69
C SER A 1025 -30.35 -4.61 -51.86
N PHE A 1026 -31.68 -4.70 -51.74
CA PHE A 1026 -32.52 -3.87 -50.88
C PHE A 1026 -33.57 -4.74 -50.19
N MET A 1027 -33.51 -4.80 -48.87
CA MET A 1027 -34.47 -5.49 -48.01
C MET A 1027 -35.51 -4.49 -47.50
N LEU A 1028 -36.77 -4.70 -47.86
CA LEU A 1028 -37.84 -3.76 -47.54
C LEU A 1028 -38.52 -4.12 -46.22
N ALA A 1029 -39.26 -3.19 -45.64
CA ALA A 1029 -40.06 -3.48 -44.46
C ALA A 1029 -41.26 -4.40 -44.79
N PRO A 1030 -41.66 -5.33 -43.89
CA PRO A 1030 -42.74 -6.29 -44.14
C PRO A 1030 -44.10 -5.68 -44.53
N HIS A 1031 -44.37 -4.44 -44.09
CA HIS A 1031 -45.63 -3.75 -44.40
C HIS A 1031 -45.67 -3.17 -45.82
N LEU A 1032 -44.53 -3.09 -46.53
CA LEU A 1032 -44.46 -2.57 -47.89
C LEU A 1032 -44.94 -3.61 -48.91
N LYS A 1033 -45.86 -3.20 -49.79
CA LYS A 1033 -46.45 -4.05 -50.83
C LYS A 1033 -45.98 -3.62 -52.21
N LEU A 1034 -45.49 -4.57 -53.01
CA LEU A 1034 -45.15 -4.32 -54.40
C LEU A 1034 -46.42 -4.02 -55.22
N VAL A 1035 -46.48 -2.85 -55.85
CA VAL A 1035 -47.64 -2.41 -56.66
C VAL A 1035 -47.30 -2.22 -58.14
N ALA A 1036 -46.02 -2.02 -58.49
CA ALA A 1036 -45.56 -2.00 -59.88
C ALA A 1036 -44.12 -2.51 -59.99
N ASN A 1037 -43.81 -3.23 -61.07
CA ASN A 1037 -42.47 -3.75 -61.36
C ASN A 1037 -42.24 -3.79 -62.88
N THR A 1038 -41.31 -2.97 -63.37
CA THR A 1038 -40.87 -2.97 -64.78
C THR A 1038 -39.50 -3.62 -64.99
N GLY A 1039 -38.93 -4.24 -63.94
CA GLY A 1039 -37.56 -4.75 -63.90
C GLY A 1039 -36.48 -3.68 -63.71
N SER A 1040 -36.75 -2.43 -64.07
CA SER A 1040 -35.84 -1.28 -63.83
C SER A 1040 -36.43 -0.25 -62.88
N GLU A 1041 -37.75 -0.22 -62.70
CA GLU A 1041 -38.45 0.63 -61.73
C GLU A 1041 -39.43 -0.24 -60.94
N LEU A 1042 -39.31 -0.21 -59.61
CA LEU A 1042 -40.16 -0.96 -58.68
C LEU A 1042 -40.80 0.00 -57.70
N VAL A 1043 -42.12 -0.10 -57.55
CA VAL A 1043 -42.92 0.75 -56.67
C VAL A 1043 -43.51 -0.09 -55.56
N PHE A 1044 -43.24 0.31 -54.32
CA PHE A 1044 -43.80 -0.29 -53.13
C PHE A 1044 -44.62 0.73 -52.35
N GLU A 1045 -45.82 0.32 -51.95
CA GLU A 1045 -46.75 1.14 -51.16
C GLU A 1045 -46.76 0.67 -49.71
N GLY A 1046 -46.54 1.59 -48.77
CA GLY A 1046 -46.63 1.35 -47.33
C GLY A 1046 -47.89 1.96 -46.70
N GLU A 1047 -47.86 2.19 -45.39
CA GLU A 1047 -49.01 2.72 -44.65
C GLU A 1047 -49.22 4.20 -44.97
N ARG A 1048 -48.24 5.05 -44.65
CA ARG A 1048 -48.22 6.48 -44.97
C ARG A 1048 -47.25 6.80 -46.09
N TYR A 1049 -46.08 6.17 -46.10
CA TYR A 1049 -45.04 6.39 -47.09
C TYR A 1049 -44.84 5.15 -47.98
N GLY A 1050 -44.54 5.40 -49.25
CA GLY A 1050 -44.10 4.37 -50.20
C GLY A 1050 -42.69 4.69 -50.70
N ILE A 1051 -42.09 3.71 -51.37
CA ILE A 1051 -40.73 3.81 -51.92
C ILE A 1051 -40.72 3.40 -53.39
N VAL A 1052 -40.00 4.16 -54.21
CA VAL A 1052 -39.66 3.76 -55.57
C VAL A 1052 -38.18 3.49 -55.68
N ILE A 1053 -37.82 2.35 -56.27
CA ILE A 1053 -36.44 1.95 -56.55
C ILE A 1053 -36.28 1.91 -58.06
N ALA A 1054 -35.51 2.84 -58.61
CA ALA A 1054 -35.24 2.97 -60.03
C ALA A 1054 -33.76 2.71 -60.34
N GLN A 1055 -33.47 1.70 -61.15
CA GLN A 1055 -32.15 1.29 -61.63
C GLN A 1055 -31.92 1.81 -63.06
N PHE A 1056 -30.86 2.60 -63.25
CA PHE A 1056 -30.55 3.25 -64.53
C PHE A 1056 -29.46 2.53 -65.34
N ARG A 1057 -28.82 1.51 -64.76
CA ARG A 1057 -27.88 0.63 -65.48
C ARG A 1057 -28.56 -0.71 -65.77
N ALA A 1058 -28.25 -1.31 -66.92
CA ALA A 1058 -28.77 -2.63 -67.25
C ALA A 1058 -28.31 -3.66 -66.20
N ALA A 1059 -29.26 -4.32 -65.55
CA ALA A 1059 -29.05 -5.36 -64.56
C ALA A 1059 -30.27 -6.30 -64.58
N GLU A 1060 -30.06 -7.57 -64.25
CA GLU A 1060 -31.16 -8.51 -64.04
C GLU A 1060 -31.82 -8.20 -62.69
N CYS A 1061 -33.14 -8.07 -62.65
CA CYS A 1061 -33.88 -7.77 -61.42
C CYS A 1061 -34.56 -9.02 -60.87
N LEU A 1062 -34.28 -9.33 -59.61
CA LEU A 1062 -34.87 -10.43 -58.85
C LEU A 1062 -35.65 -9.85 -57.66
N VAL A 1063 -36.86 -10.36 -57.43
CA VAL A 1063 -37.68 -9.99 -56.26
C VAL A 1063 -38.05 -11.26 -55.50
N GLU A 1064 -37.51 -11.42 -54.30
CA GLU A 1064 -37.70 -12.57 -53.42
C GLU A 1064 -38.68 -12.20 -52.28
N HIS A 1065 -39.57 -13.11 -51.88
CA HIS A 1065 -40.54 -12.88 -50.80
C HIS A 1065 -40.87 -14.18 -50.02
N GLY A 1066 -40.43 -14.26 -48.76
CA GLY A 1066 -40.81 -15.35 -47.85
C GLY A 1066 -40.44 -16.76 -48.32
N GLN A 1067 -39.35 -16.92 -49.07
CA GLN A 1067 -38.94 -18.20 -49.67
C GLN A 1067 -38.14 -19.04 -48.65
N THR A 1068 -38.40 -20.35 -48.60
CA THR A 1068 -37.65 -21.31 -47.75
C THR A 1068 -36.81 -22.31 -48.55
N GLU A 1069 -37.19 -22.62 -49.79
CA GLU A 1069 -36.55 -23.62 -50.67
C GLU A 1069 -36.33 -23.04 -52.07
N PRO A 1070 -35.23 -23.36 -52.79
CA PRO A 1070 -34.10 -24.19 -52.36
C PRO A 1070 -33.11 -23.47 -51.42
N LYS A 1071 -33.25 -22.15 -51.26
CA LYS A 1071 -32.51 -21.33 -50.28
C LYS A 1071 -33.47 -20.36 -49.60
N VAL A 1072 -33.21 -20.03 -48.33
CA VAL A 1072 -33.97 -19.02 -47.58
C VAL A 1072 -33.72 -17.64 -48.19
N ALA A 1073 -34.80 -16.88 -48.46
CA ALA A 1073 -34.74 -15.51 -48.98
C ALA A 1073 -35.99 -14.71 -48.66
N GLY A 1074 -35.88 -13.38 -48.53
CA GLY A 1074 -37.03 -12.51 -48.25
C GLY A 1074 -37.62 -12.73 -46.85
N TRP A 1075 -36.77 -12.84 -45.83
CA TRP A 1075 -37.15 -12.90 -44.42
C TRP A 1075 -36.42 -11.83 -43.61
N CYS A 1076 -36.99 -11.42 -42.48
CA CYS A 1076 -36.34 -10.58 -41.48
C CYS A 1076 -36.77 -10.99 -40.06
N SER A 1077 -36.09 -10.43 -39.06
CA SER A 1077 -36.38 -10.63 -37.65
C SER A 1077 -36.20 -9.32 -36.89
N ILE A 1078 -37.28 -8.56 -36.76
CA ILE A 1078 -37.31 -7.27 -36.05
C ILE A 1078 -37.36 -7.50 -34.53
N ASN A 1079 -38.11 -8.52 -34.11
CA ASN A 1079 -38.23 -8.94 -32.71
C ASN A 1079 -37.47 -10.25 -32.46
N TRP A 1080 -36.98 -10.41 -31.24
CA TRP A 1080 -36.24 -11.61 -30.83
C TRP A 1080 -37.09 -12.88 -31.00
N ARG A 1081 -36.54 -13.90 -31.65
CA ARG A 1081 -37.18 -15.19 -31.97
C ARG A 1081 -38.45 -15.12 -32.85
N GLU A 1082 -38.73 -13.98 -33.46
CA GLU A 1082 -39.83 -13.82 -34.42
C GLU A 1082 -39.29 -13.71 -35.84
N LYS A 1083 -39.97 -14.34 -36.80
CA LYS A 1083 -39.62 -14.34 -38.23
C LYS A 1083 -40.77 -13.75 -39.02
N GLU A 1084 -40.46 -12.83 -39.91
CA GLU A 1084 -41.43 -12.15 -40.76
C GLU A 1084 -41.00 -12.25 -42.23
N SER A 1085 -41.94 -12.55 -43.12
CA SER A 1085 -41.69 -12.52 -44.56
C SER A 1085 -41.61 -11.08 -45.03
N THR A 1086 -40.65 -10.79 -45.91
CA THR A 1086 -40.51 -9.46 -46.50
C THR A 1086 -40.06 -9.51 -47.96
N HIS A 1087 -40.19 -8.39 -48.68
CA HIS A 1087 -39.69 -8.24 -50.03
C HIS A 1087 -38.20 -7.90 -50.04
N GLN A 1088 -37.43 -8.65 -50.82
CA GLN A 1088 -36.02 -8.37 -51.10
C GLN A 1088 -35.83 -8.14 -52.61
N VAL A 1089 -35.38 -6.95 -52.97
CA VAL A 1089 -35.10 -6.55 -54.36
C VAL A 1089 -33.60 -6.69 -54.61
N ARG A 1090 -33.20 -7.37 -55.68
CA ARG A 1090 -31.78 -7.58 -56.03
C ARG A 1090 -31.55 -7.28 -57.50
N PHE A 1091 -30.54 -6.47 -57.79
CA PHE A 1091 -30.05 -6.22 -59.15
C PHE A 1091 -28.73 -6.96 -59.37
N LEU A 1092 -28.69 -7.85 -60.36
CA LEU A 1092 -27.56 -8.71 -60.69
C LEU A 1092 -26.83 -8.21 -61.95
N GLN A 1093 -25.51 -8.15 -61.87
CA GLN A 1093 -24.60 -8.05 -63.02
C GLN A 1093 -23.54 -9.14 -62.94
N GLN A 1094 -23.20 -9.72 -64.09
CA GLN A 1094 -22.14 -10.70 -64.25
C GLN A 1094 -20.94 -10.07 -64.95
N GLY A 1095 -19.73 -10.34 -64.45
CA GLY A 1095 -18.48 -9.89 -65.04
C GLY A 1095 -17.38 -9.68 -64.01
N GLY A 1096 -16.14 -9.41 -64.46
CA GLY A 1096 -15.04 -8.97 -63.59
C GLY A 1096 -15.21 -7.56 -63.01
N SER A 1097 -16.23 -6.82 -63.47
CA SER A 1097 -16.62 -5.51 -62.93
C SER A 1097 -18.12 -5.30 -63.03
N ALA A 1098 -18.72 -4.62 -62.04
CA ALA A 1098 -20.13 -4.24 -62.03
C ALA A 1098 -20.31 -2.75 -61.69
N HIS A 1099 -21.35 -2.14 -62.27
CA HIS A 1099 -21.70 -0.73 -62.11
C HIS A 1099 -23.21 -0.54 -62.01
N TYR A 1100 -23.67 0.04 -60.90
CA TYR A 1100 -25.09 0.36 -60.68
C TYR A 1100 -25.27 1.85 -60.47
N LEU A 1101 -26.43 2.36 -60.89
CA LEU A 1101 -26.88 3.71 -60.56
C LEU A 1101 -28.35 3.63 -60.20
N THR A 1102 -28.65 3.84 -58.92
CA THR A 1102 -29.97 3.56 -58.36
C THR A 1102 -30.49 4.80 -57.65
N LYS A 1103 -31.72 5.21 -57.97
CA LYS A 1103 -32.44 6.25 -57.23
C LYS A 1103 -33.51 5.58 -56.38
N VAL A 1104 -33.49 5.89 -55.10
CA VAL A 1104 -34.51 5.51 -54.13
C VAL A 1104 -35.26 6.79 -53.75
N GLN A 1105 -36.57 6.82 -54.03
CA GLN A 1105 -37.42 7.97 -53.79
C GLN A 1105 -38.55 7.61 -52.84
N VAL A 1106 -38.65 8.32 -51.72
CA VAL A 1106 -39.80 8.24 -50.81
C VAL A 1106 -40.93 9.11 -51.34
N TYR A 1107 -42.17 8.63 -51.25
CA TYR A 1107 -43.37 9.41 -51.58
C TYR A 1107 -44.46 9.21 -50.52
N GLU A 1108 -45.31 10.22 -50.32
CA GLU A 1108 -46.45 10.13 -49.42
C GLU A 1108 -47.66 9.53 -50.15
N ARG A 1109 -48.19 8.43 -49.63
CA ARG A 1109 -49.26 7.65 -50.27
C ARG A 1109 -50.47 8.49 -50.64
N GLN A 1110 -50.90 9.38 -49.74
CA GLN A 1110 -52.07 10.25 -49.97
C GLN A 1110 -51.86 11.27 -51.11
N LYS A 1111 -50.62 11.67 -51.40
CA LYS A 1111 -50.31 12.61 -52.48
C LYS A 1111 -50.16 11.93 -53.84
N GLY A 1112 -50.10 10.59 -53.86
CA GLY A 1112 -49.85 9.79 -55.05
C GLY A 1112 -48.45 9.99 -55.64
N LEU A 1113 -48.08 9.11 -56.57
CA LEU A 1113 -46.85 9.25 -57.35
C LEU A 1113 -47.02 10.33 -58.41
N ARG A 1114 -46.26 11.42 -58.31
CA ARG A 1114 -46.16 12.41 -59.39
C ARG A 1114 -45.33 11.81 -60.53
N GLY A 1115 -46.01 11.27 -61.54
CA GLY A 1115 -45.45 10.44 -62.62
C GLY A 1115 -44.43 11.08 -63.57
N SER A 1116 -43.75 12.17 -63.20
CA SER A 1116 -42.70 12.79 -64.04
C SER A 1116 -41.36 13.04 -63.35
N GLU A 1117 -41.23 12.85 -62.03
CA GLU A 1117 -39.96 13.10 -61.28
C GLU A 1117 -39.19 11.83 -60.90
N VAL A 1118 -39.85 10.68 -60.96
CA VAL A 1118 -39.32 9.38 -60.49
C VAL A 1118 -38.45 8.71 -61.56
N SER A 1119 -38.94 8.69 -62.81
CA SER A 1119 -38.28 8.12 -63.98
C SER A 1119 -37.33 9.10 -64.70
N ARG A 1120 -37.18 10.32 -64.19
CA ARG A 1120 -36.17 11.27 -64.70
C ARG A 1120 -34.78 10.84 -64.26
N HIS A 1121 -33.89 10.70 -65.24
CA HIS A 1121 -32.47 10.51 -64.99
C HIS A 1121 -31.97 11.56 -63.98
N PRO A 1122 -31.16 11.18 -62.98
CA PRO A 1122 -30.66 12.12 -61.99
C PRO A 1122 -29.90 13.28 -62.64
N SER A 1123 -29.93 14.46 -62.01
CA SER A 1123 -29.35 15.68 -62.58
C SER A 1123 -27.84 15.49 -62.85
N GLY A 1124 -27.35 16.07 -63.95
CA GLY A 1124 -25.94 15.90 -64.36
C GLY A 1124 -24.94 16.33 -63.28
N ARG A 1125 -25.29 17.30 -62.43
CA ARG A 1125 -24.47 17.75 -61.29
C ARG A 1125 -24.39 16.71 -60.17
N ALA A 1126 -25.51 16.11 -59.78
CA ALA A 1126 -25.54 15.05 -58.75
C ALA A 1126 -24.82 13.78 -59.23
N VAL A 1127 -25.01 13.41 -60.50
CA VAL A 1127 -24.27 12.31 -61.13
C VAL A 1127 -22.79 12.63 -61.21
N ALA A 1128 -22.40 13.82 -61.69
CA ALA A 1128 -20.99 14.21 -61.77
C ALA A 1128 -20.29 14.11 -60.41
N ARG A 1129 -20.96 14.49 -59.30
CA ARG A 1129 -20.40 14.37 -57.95
C ARG A 1129 -20.28 12.92 -57.47
N LEU A 1130 -21.20 12.03 -57.86
CA LEU A 1130 -21.04 10.60 -57.58
C LEU A 1130 -19.93 9.94 -58.40
N TYR A 1131 -19.54 10.50 -59.54
CA TYR A 1131 -18.52 9.91 -60.42
C TYR A 1131 -17.14 10.58 -60.33
N ALA A 1132 -17.08 11.85 -59.88
CA ALA A 1132 -15.86 12.55 -59.46
C ALA A 1132 -15.30 11.92 -58.18
#